data_AF-A0AAV8F884-F1
#
_entry.id   AF-A0AAV8F884-F1
#
_cell.length_a   1.000
_cell.length_b   1.000
_cell.length_c   1.000
_cell.angle_alpha   90.00
_cell.angle_beta   90.00
_cell.angle_gamma   90.00
#
_symmetry.space_group_name_H-M   'P 1'
#
loop_
_entity.id
_entity.type
_entity.pdbx_description
1 polymer ?
#
loop_
_entity_poly.entity_id
_entity_poly.type
_entity_poly.pdbx_seq_one_letter_code
_entity_poly.pdbx_strand_id
1 'polypeptide(L)'
;MEASDSEDLFPSSVNQQPLLMQLHGKTDKQEFMDPYDHITVERKLPQLKGKLCLGCFEDWLLLADESTKVTFFLHRTLDPKLNIYLPPLRGESFERLGSCVISSSPTSQKCVVILVGRGRNVILYCRPKTNVSWTKVQVPIDPRGNHSFTGQVVKFKGKIYVPHGATVAHRVLVINEESLLKGNYSWTIIKLPHRMLGGWHLVVSGDHDLFLVFFATSALRLGTPTTCTVHRLKTSDQTWKRAESIGGCVFFLGGIQNAALPAVQAGTQRDCIYVLHQNYGLRHGEGVYKICMQDQTVSLSLLLKKPRGWFCKLCWLMPTRVNQSIKSKCETLSFSHSIGIDKSEVCHVQKGKKEEEKCKIDISRPWADLPIELVQLLLPRLNLIDCLRLPSICKAWNSVSNYIQDAKVYPWLLYSANDSCLLRLVDPIYGKAYSIDMKWFGPVNNLMFHYSKDGWVLASKENKYLFLINPLTRESIGLPDMDHAIFTVMSFSSSPTNLDCVVFIVQFDDFDGMEISTWSPGADEWSIMSFNNEFGLFVPCNPVFTREEFYCYKLNGEILVYNPKKKTMQTLAIKAPIEITEPIEMEEGFVSRIIQCHLMETRGDLLTVFRKSSKDPLRIFKLDRLNMVWSEVDDVGNLTVFLNHKTSFAKSCLEKRCHNLIYLSGFADEHCKSITSYSLETNKYYPVDCYHHKQPMNCIWIEPSLTD
;
A
#
# COMPACT_ATOMS: atom_id res chain seq x y z
N MET A 1 18.80 43.77 12.89
CA MET A 1 17.33 43.86 12.73
C MET A 1 16.85 42.47 12.36
N GLU A 2 16.48 41.70 13.39
CA GLU A 2 15.81 40.40 13.23
C GLU A 2 14.38 40.71 12.80
N ALA A 3 13.98 40.26 11.60
CA ALA A 3 12.59 40.38 11.16
C ALA A 3 11.71 39.53 12.10
N SER A 4 10.69 40.14 12.68
CA SER A 4 9.74 39.49 13.57
C SER A 4 8.91 38.45 12.81
N ASP A 5 9.35 37.21 12.84
CA ASP A 5 8.66 36.02 12.32
C ASP A 5 7.41 35.63 13.15
N SER A 6 6.70 36.58 13.80
CA SER A 6 5.81 36.25 14.93
C SER A 6 4.29 36.24 14.68
N GLU A 7 3.80 36.55 13.48
CA GLU A 7 2.35 36.82 13.29
C GLU A 7 1.54 35.81 12.46
N ASP A 8 2.13 34.68 12.04
CA ASP A 8 1.40 33.66 11.27
C ASP A 8 1.71 32.25 11.80
N LEU A 9 0.78 31.30 11.78
CA LEU A 9 1.03 29.90 12.11
C LEU A 9 1.94 29.22 11.07
N PHE A 10 1.86 29.61 9.80
CA PHE A 10 2.73 29.06 8.75
C PHE A 10 4.15 29.62 8.87
N PRO A 11 5.20 28.77 8.80
CA PRO A 11 6.58 29.26 8.73
C PRO A 11 6.77 30.09 7.46
N SER A 12 7.36 31.28 7.59
CA SER A 12 7.70 32.18 6.49
C SER A 12 8.75 31.59 5.52
N SER A 13 9.51 30.60 6.00
CA SER A 13 10.61 29.94 5.30
C SER A 13 10.20 28.77 4.40
N VAL A 14 8.92 28.38 4.39
CA VAL A 14 8.42 27.25 3.61
C VAL A 14 7.34 27.73 2.63
N ASN A 15 7.42 27.27 1.37
CA ASN A 15 6.53 27.70 0.29
C ASN A 15 5.04 27.48 0.62
N GLN A 16 4.14 28.17 -0.10
CA GLN A 16 2.68 28.09 0.03
C GLN A 16 2.09 26.72 -0.42
N GLN A 17 2.66 25.62 0.03
CA GLN A 17 2.17 24.26 -0.19
C GLN A 17 1.63 23.65 1.11
N PRO A 18 0.84 22.57 1.05
CA PRO A 18 0.37 21.85 2.23
C PRO A 18 1.52 21.39 3.13
N LEU A 19 1.42 21.67 4.43
CA LEU A 19 2.41 21.27 5.43
C LEU A 19 1.82 20.30 6.42
N LEU A 20 2.68 19.44 6.98
CA LEU A 20 2.33 18.59 8.10
C LEU A 20 2.86 19.21 9.39
N MET A 21 1.97 19.63 10.28
CA MET A 21 2.36 20.11 11.61
C MET A 21 2.25 18.97 12.62
N GLN A 22 3.34 18.74 13.36
CA GLN A 22 3.40 17.88 14.51
C GLN A 22 3.32 18.73 15.78
N LEU A 23 2.15 18.66 16.42
CA LEU A 23 1.95 19.27 17.72
C LEU A 23 2.61 18.39 18.78
N HIS A 24 3.41 18.95 19.67
CA HIS A 24 4.02 18.20 20.78
C HIS A 24 3.20 18.29 22.07
N GLY A 25 2.32 19.30 22.18
CA GLY A 25 1.40 19.54 23.28
C GLY A 25 2.04 19.91 24.62
N LYS A 26 3.26 19.46 24.94
CA LYS A 26 3.97 19.74 26.21
C LYS A 26 5.03 20.84 26.08
N THR A 27 5.51 21.08 24.88
CA THR A 27 6.50 22.11 24.55
C THR A 27 5.81 23.26 23.83
N ASP A 28 6.43 24.44 23.88
CA ASP A 28 6.08 25.56 23.02
C ASP A 28 6.64 25.36 21.60
N LYS A 29 7.70 24.58 21.43
CA LYS A 29 8.25 24.19 20.12
C LYS A 29 7.36 23.17 19.41
N GLN A 30 6.96 23.48 18.18
CA GLN A 30 6.23 22.61 17.26
C GLN A 30 7.05 22.39 15.99
N GLU A 31 6.85 21.25 15.34
CA GLU A 31 7.56 20.88 14.12
C GLU A 31 6.62 20.96 12.92
N PHE A 32 7.14 21.50 11.82
CA PHE A 32 6.46 21.61 10.53
C PHE A 32 7.29 20.86 9.52
N MET A 33 6.65 19.98 8.77
CA MET A 33 7.28 19.19 7.73
C MET A 33 6.66 19.50 6.38
N ASP A 34 7.53 19.77 5.42
CA ASP A 34 7.16 19.73 4.01
C ASP A 34 7.07 18.25 3.56
N PRO A 35 5.90 17.75 3.14
CA PRO A 35 5.72 16.36 2.73
C PRO A 35 6.36 16.02 1.38
N TYR A 36 6.87 17.01 0.64
CA TYR A 36 7.46 16.89 -0.69
C TYR A 36 9.00 16.87 -0.62
N ASP A 37 9.58 17.85 0.07
CA ASP A 37 11.04 18.06 0.14
C ASP A 37 11.66 17.60 1.48
N HIS A 38 10.83 17.12 2.42
CA HIS A 38 11.23 16.55 3.72
C HIS A 38 12.00 17.51 4.62
N ILE A 39 11.91 18.81 4.35
CA ILE A 39 12.45 19.86 5.20
C ILE A 39 11.57 19.96 6.44
N THR A 40 12.17 19.70 7.60
CA THR A 40 11.52 19.96 8.89
C THR A 40 11.98 21.29 9.44
N VAL A 41 11.04 22.18 9.76
CA VAL A 41 11.28 23.45 10.44
C VAL A 41 10.67 23.37 11.84
N GLU A 42 11.47 23.68 12.86
CA GLU A 42 10.98 23.82 14.23
C GLU A 42 10.63 25.29 14.50
N ARG A 43 9.48 25.53 15.15
CA ARG A 43 9.04 26.88 15.51
C ARG A 43 8.49 26.95 16.92
N LYS A 44 8.78 28.07 17.61
CA LYS A 44 8.28 28.33 18.96
C LYS A 44 6.90 28.99 18.90
N LEU A 45 5.89 28.27 19.38
CA LEU A 45 4.47 28.66 19.45
C LEU A 45 3.93 28.46 20.88
N PRO A 46 4.17 29.41 21.80
CA PRO A 46 3.75 29.30 23.19
C PRO A 46 2.25 29.09 23.40
N GLN A 47 1.41 29.60 22.48
CA GLN A 47 -0.05 29.49 22.50
C GLN A 47 -0.54 28.03 22.43
N LEU A 48 0.29 27.12 21.89
CA LEU A 48 -0.02 25.71 21.71
C LEU A 48 0.46 24.85 22.89
N LYS A 49 1.21 25.42 23.83
CA LYS A 49 1.72 24.69 25.01
C LYS A 49 0.58 24.31 25.97
N GLY A 50 0.53 23.05 26.34
CA GLY A 50 -0.53 22.43 27.15
C GLY A 50 -1.88 22.34 26.44
N LYS A 51 -1.90 22.51 25.10
CA LYS A 51 -3.12 22.49 24.29
C LYS A 51 -3.14 21.27 23.41
N LEU A 52 -4.32 20.70 23.28
CA LEU A 52 -4.63 19.61 22.36
C LEU A 52 -5.41 20.17 21.17
N CYS A 53 -5.01 19.84 19.95
CA CYS A 53 -5.81 20.16 18.78
C CYS A 53 -6.89 19.09 18.56
N LEU A 54 -8.14 19.53 18.40
CA LEU A 54 -9.32 18.69 18.20
C LEU A 54 -9.81 18.72 16.75
N GLY A 55 -9.52 19.79 16.00
CA GLY A 55 -10.01 20.01 14.65
C GLY A 55 -9.35 21.22 14.01
N CYS A 56 -9.44 21.33 12.69
CA CYS A 56 -9.11 22.54 11.95
C CYS A 56 -10.25 22.90 11.01
N PHE A 57 -10.36 24.18 10.66
CA PHE A 57 -11.24 24.66 9.62
C PHE A 57 -10.65 25.94 9.03
N GLU A 58 -10.26 25.91 7.75
CA GLU A 58 -9.59 27.03 7.07
C GLU A 58 -8.42 27.58 7.93
N ASP A 59 -8.48 28.84 8.33
CA ASP A 59 -7.48 29.53 9.15
C ASP A 59 -7.68 29.33 10.67
N TRP A 60 -8.52 28.38 11.11
CA TRP A 60 -8.84 28.17 12.53
C TRP A 60 -8.41 26.79 13.03
N LEU A 61 -7.80 26.76 14.22
CA LEU A 61 -7.54 25.55 14.99
C LEU A 61 -8.52 25.47 16.17
N LEU A 62 -9.23 24.37 16.31
CA LEU A 62 -10.00 24.07 17.52
C LEU A 62 -9.07 23.43 18.55
N LEU A 63 -8.82 24.15 19.63
CA LEU A 63 -7.93 23.73 20.70
C LEU A 63 -8.70 23.43 21.99
N ALA A 64 -8.17 22.51 22.78
CA ALA A 64 -8.62 22.21 24.13
C ALA A 64 -7.45 22.36 25.09
N ASP A 65 -7.65 23.11 26.16
CA ASP A 65 -6.70 23.19 27.25
C ASP A 65 -6.85 21.97 28.17
N GLU A 66 -5.76 21.26 28.39
CA GLU A 66 -5.79 20.01 29.13
C GLU A 66 -6.22 20.20 30.60
N SER A 67 -5.70 21.25 31.23
CA SER A 67 -5.82 21.52 32.66
C SER A 67 -7.19 22.07 33.02
N THR A 68 -7.69 23.00 32.21
CA THR A 68 -8.97 23.70 32.46
C THR A 68 -10.16 23.05 31.76
N LYS A 69 -9.89 22.15 30.80
CA LYS A 69 -10.86 21.56 29.87
C LYS A 69 -11.57 22.58 28.97
N VAL A 70 -11.13 23.84 28.94
CA VAL A 70 -11.70 24.90 28.10
C VAL A 70 -11.36 24.62 26.64
N THR A 71 -12.35 24.79 25.76
CA THR A 71 -12.14 24.71 24.32
C THR A 71 -12.23 26.09 23.69
N PHE A 72 -11.45 26.34 22.65
CA PHE A 72 -11.45 27.62 21.95
C PHE A 72 -10.91 27.48 20.53
N PHE A 73 -11.29 28.39 19.66
CA PHE A 73 -10.68 28.55 18.34
C PHE A 73 -9.51 29.51 18.42
N LEU A 74 -8.36 29.09 17.89
CA LEU A 74 -7.17 29.92 17.66
C LEU A 74 -7.09 30.24 16.16
N HIS A 75 -7.00 31.52 15.83
CA HIS A 75 -6.81 31.96 14.45
C HIS A 75 -5.36 31.79 14.00
N ARG A 76 -5.14 31.59 12.70
CA ARG A 76 -3.82 31.43 12.08
C ARG A 76 -2.85 32.57 12.37
N THR A 77 -3.36 33.79 12.56
CA THR A 77 -2.53 34.96 12.89
C THR A 77 -1.99 34.95 14.33
N LEU A 78 -2.39 33.96 15.14
CA LEU A 78 -1.99 33.80 16.54
C LEU A 78 -2.35 34.98 17.46
N ASP A 79 -3.16 35.94 16.99
CA ASP A 79 -3.67 37.06 17.79
C ASP A 79 -4.69 36.54 18.82
N PRO A 80 -4.39 36.59 20.13
CA PRO A 80 -5.30 36.12 21.16
C PRO A 80 -6.64 36.85 21.18
N LYS A 81 -6.73 38.08 20.64
CA LYS A 81 -7.97 38.85 20.57
C LYS A 81 -9.01 38.25 19.62
N LEU A 82 -8.56 37.43 18.66
CA LEU A 82 -9.43 36.74 17.72
C LEU A 82 -9.97 35.41 18.27
N ASN A 83 -9.51 34.98 19.45
CA ASN A 83 -9.91 33.69 20.01
C ASN A 83 -11.41 33.65 20.32
N ILE A 84 -12.05 32.57 19.89
CA ILE A 84 -13.47 32.33 20.16
C ILE A 84 -13.58 31.17 21.15
N TYR A 85 -14.00 31.47 22.37
CA TYR A 85 -14.14 30.49 23.43
C TYR A 85 -15.44 29.70 23.30
N LEU A 86 -15.33 28.41 23.61
CA LEU A 86 -16.41 27.44 23.67
C LEU A 86 -16.54 26.91 25.11
N PRO A 87 -17.67 26.30 25.46
CA PRO A 87 -17.85 25.69 26.77
C PRO A 87 -16.76 24.65 27.08
N PRO A 88 -16.40 24.46 28.36
CA PRO A 88 -15.45 23.43 28.74
C PRO A 88 -16.05 22.02 28.58
N LEU A 89 -15.24 21.07 28.12
CA LEU A 89 -15.61 19.66 27.94
C LEU A 89 -15.49 18.89 29.27
N ARG A 90 -16.30 19.27 30.26
CA ARG A 90 -16.28 18.64 31.59
C ARG A 90 -16.84 17.21 31.52
N GLY A 91 -16.15 16.27 32.18
CA GLY A 91 -16.58 14.87 32.28
C GLY A 91 -16.29 13.99 31.05
N GLU A 92 -15.68 14.55 30.00
CA GLU A 92 -15.21 13.79 28.84
C GLU A 92 -13.69 13.61 28.93
N SER A 93 -13.22 12.38 28.69
CA SER A 93 -11.78 12.16 28.49
C SER A 93 -11.45 12.61 27.07
N PHE A 94 -10.51 13.55 26.94
CA PHE A 94 -10.08 14.02 25.65
C PHE A 94 -9.44 12.90 24.80
N GLU A 95 -8.90 11.86 25.43
CA GLU A 95 -8.37 10.64 24.80
C GLU A 95 -9.44 9.89 24.00
N ARG A 96 -10.71 10.04 24.39
CA ARG A 96 -11.85 9.38 23.75
C ARG A 96 -12.48 10.22 22.64
N LEU A 97 -11.96 11.41 22.35
CA LEU A 97 -12.46 12.25 21.24
C LEU A 97 -11.75 11.86 19.94
N GLY A 98 -12.52 11.36 18.97
CA GLY A 98 -12.02 10.82 17.71
C GLY A 98 -11.83 11.89 16.62
N SER A 99 -12.90 12.56 16.21
CA SER A 99 -12.91 13.47 15.06
C SER A 99 -13.79 14.70 15.32
N CYS A 100 -13.48 15.81 14.64
CA CYS A 100 -14.25 17.05 14.70
C CYS A 100 -14.83 17.43 13.33
N VAL A 101 -16.02 18.03 13.31
CA VAL A 101 -16.57 18.76 12.17
C VAL A 101 -16.92 20.17 12.62
N ILE A 102 -16.49 21.15 11.83
CA ILE A 102 -16.84 22.57 11.99
C ILE A 102 -17.67 22.95 10.76
N SER A 103 -18.93 23.33 10.98
CA SER A 103 -19.91 23.39 9.90
C SER A 103 -19.81 24.62 9.00
N SER A 104 -19.18 25.68 9.50
CA SER A 104 -18.87 26.95 8.82
C SER A 104 -17.89 27.75 9.70
N SER A 105 -17.43 28.92 9.21
CA SER A 105 -16.51 29.79 9.97
C SER A 105 -16.97 29.97 11.43
N PRO A 106 -16.07 29.82 12.43
CA PRO A 106 -16.40 30.02 13.86
C PRO A 106 -16.98 31.38 14.21
N THR A 107 -16.80 32.37 13.34
CA THR A 107 -17.36 33.72 13.48
C THR A 107 -18.85 33.77 13.14
N SER A 108 -19.36 32.82 12.35
CA SER A 108 -20.75 32.73 11.91
C SER A 108 -21.67 32.27 13.05
N GLN A 109 -22.85 32.90 13.15
CA GLN A 109 -23.91 32.46 14.08
C GLN A 109 -24.49 31.08 13.72
N LYS A 110 -24.31 30.63 12.47
CA LYS A 110 -24.74 29.31 12.01
C LYS A 110 -23.67 28.23 12.24
N CYS A 111 -22.52 28.59 12.81
CA CYS A 111 -21.46 27.64 13.07
C CYS A 111 -21.91 26.58 14.08
N VAL A 112 -21.64 25.33 13.73
CA VAL A 112 -21.85 24.16 14.57
C VAL A 112 -20.53 23.42 14.67
N VAL A 113 -20.16 23.05 15.89
CA VAL A 113 -19.01 22.20 16.20
C VAL A 113 -19.52 20.86 16.68
N ILE A 114 -19.06 19.79 16.03
CA ILE A 114 -19.42 18.41 16.33
C ILE A 114 -18.15 17.64 16.64
N LEU A 115 -18.11 17.01 17.81
CA LEU A 115 -17.05 16.09 18.19
C LEU A 115 -17.64 14.69 18.30
N VAL A 116 -16.97 13.71 17.71
CA VAL A 116 -17.42 12.33 17.71
C VAL A 116 -16.47 11.50 18.57
N GLY A 117 -17.03 10.78 19.53
CA GLY A 117 -16.26 9.92 20.44
C GLY A 117 -15.77 8.66 19.73
N ARG A 118 -14.49 8.32 19.87
CA ARG A 118 -13.95 7.04 19.36
C ARG A 118 -14.44 5.90 20.27
N GLY A 119 -14.82 4.77 19.67
CA GLY A 119 -15.25 3.60 20.45
C GLY A 119 -16.58 3.77 21.20
N ARG A 120 -17.31 4.87 20.95
CA ARG A 120 -18.58 5.20 21.59
C ARG A 120 -19.56 5.74 20.56
N ASN A 121 -20.83 5.38 20.66
CA ASN A 121 -21.88 5.94 19.82
C ASN A 121 -22.39 7.27 20.39
N VAL A 122 -21.47 8.19 20.67
CA VAL A 122 -21.73 9.50 21.28
C VAL A 122 -21.24 10.61 20.36
N ILE A 123 -22.10 11.60 20.15
CA ILE A 123 -21.79 12.85 19.47
C ILE A 123 -21.90 13.98 20.48
N LEU A 124 -20.88 14.83 20.58
CA LEU A 124 -20.92 16.09 21.30
C LEU A 124 -21.15 17.22 20.32
N TYR A 125 -22.00 18.15 20.70
CA TYR A 125 -22.47 19.20 19.84
C TYR A 125 -22.45 20.54 20.57
N CYS A 126 -21.98 21.59 19.90
CA CYS A 126 -21.99 22.96 20.42
C CYS A 126 -22.07 23.98 19.27
N ARG A 127 -22.82 25.06 19.48
CA ARG A 127 -22.74 26.28 18.66
C ARG A 127 -21.90 27.33 19.38
N PRO A 128 -20.86 27.89 18.74
CA PRO A 128 -20.06 28.96 19.33
C PRO A 128 -20.94 30.13 19.78
N LYS A 129 -20.55 30.80 20.87
CA LYS A 129 -21.17 32.02 21.43
C LYS A 129 -22.63 31.91 21.89
N THR A 130 -23.33 30.81 21.60
CA THR A 130 -24.76 30.62 21.90
C THR A 130 -24.99 29.53 22.92
N ASN A 131 -24.27 28.41 22.83
CA ASN A 131 -24.38 27.35 23.83
C ASN A 131 -23.46 27.64 25.04
N VAL A 132 -24.00 27.44 26.24
CA VAL A 132 -23.27 27.54 27.51
C VAL A 132 -22.63 26.20 27.93
N SER A 133 -23.02 25.10 27.31
CA SER A 133 -22.51 23.75 27.55
C SER A 133 -22.54 22.90 26.27
N TRP A 134 -21.72 21.85 26.24
CA TRP A 134 -21.78 20.85 25.19
C TRP A 134 -23.03 19.97 25.37
N THR A 135 -23.77 19.78 24.28
CA THR A 135 -24.89 18.82 24.26
C THR A 135 -24.36 17.45 23.86
N LYS A 136 -24.66 16.44 24.67
CA LYS A 136 -24.29 15.05 24.40
C LYS A 136 -25.47 14.31 23.79
N VAL A 137 -25.28 13.75 22.61
CA VAL A 137 -26.29 13.00 21.86
C VAL A 137 -25.84 11.55 21.77
N GLN A 138 -26.63 10.65 22.34
CA GLN A 138 -26.44 9.21 22.16
C GLN A 138 -27.05 8.80 20.82
N VAL A 139 -26.23 8.21 19.96
CA VAL A 139 -26.68 7.68 18.67
C VAL A 139 -27.08 6.21 18.86
N PRO A 140 -28.21 5.78 18.29
CA PRO A 140 -28.63 4.39 18.37
C PRO A 140 -27.56 3.47 17.76
N ILE A 141 -27.28 2.38 18.46
CA ILE A 141 -26.42 1.31 17.95
C ILE A 141 -27.20 0.61 16.85
N ASP A 142 -26.51 0.30 15.75
CA ASP A 142 -27.09 -0.51 14.68
C ASP A 142 -27.58 -1.86 15.25
N PRO A 143 -28.86 -2.22 15.11
CA PRO A 143 -29.39 -3.47 15.66
C PRO A 143 -28.76 -4.71 15.03
N ARG A 144 -28.01 -4.57 13.93
CA ARG A 144 -27.31 -5.67 13.24
C ARG A 144 -25.86 -5.87 13.69
N GLY A 145 -25.40 -5.23 14.78
CA GLY A 145 -24.14 -5.60 15.44
C GLY A 145 -23.57 -4.55 16.39
N ASN A 146 -22.57 -4.95 17.19
CA ASN A 146 -21.92 -4.09 18.18
C ASN A 146 -20.82 -3.25 17.51
N HIS A 147 -21.18 -2.04 17.08
CA HIS A 147 -20.34 -1.18 16.26
C HIS A 147 -20.09 0.16 16.95
N SER A 148 -18.93 0.75 16.69
CA SER A 148 -18.57 2.08 17.18
C SER A 148 -18.15 2.99 16.02
N PHE A 149 -18.12 4.30 16.26
CA PHE A 149 -17.60 5.25 15.28
C PHE A 149 -16.12 4.98 14.98
N THR A 150 -15.82 4.84 13.69
CA THR A 150 -14.48 4.55 13.18
C THR A 150 -14.13 5.57 12.09
N GLY A 151 -12.94 6.16 12.16
CA GLY A 151 -12.49 7.13 11.16
C GLY A 151 -12.97 8.57 11.36
N GLN A 152 -12.77 9.40 10.33
CA GLN A 152 -13.03 10.84 10.38
C GLN A 152 -14.41 11.21 9.83
N VAL A 153 -15.01 12.21 10.47
CA VAL A 153 -16.36 12.69 10.18
C VAL A 153 -16.29 13.90 9.26
N VAL A 154 -17.22 14.00 8.29
CA VAL A 154 -17.23 15.11 7.32
C VAL A 154 -18.62 15.70 7.14
N LYS A 155 -18.68 16.99 6.82
CA LYS A 155 -19.92 17.68 6.38
C LYS A 155 -19.94 17.74 4.87
N PHE A 156 -21.07 17.37 4.27
CA PHE A 156 -21.28 17.46 2.83
C PHE A 156 -22.76 17.74 2.53
N LYS A 157 -23.04 18.80 1.76
CA LYS A 157 -24.40 19.23 1.35
C LYS A 157 -25.43 19.23 2.49
N GLY A 158 -25.07 19.85 3.62
CA GLY A 158 -25.95 20.00 4.80
C GLY A 158 -26.14 18.72 5.64
N LYS A 159 -25.45 17.64 5.30
CA LYS A 159 -25.47 16.39 6.05
C LYS A 159 -24.08 16.10 6.63
N ILE A 160 -24.07 15.42 7.77
CA ILE A 160 -22.85 14.94 8.43
C ILE A 160 -22.76 13.45 8.16
N TYR A 161 -21.61 13.02 7.67
CA TYR A 161 -21.30 11.64 7.34
C TYR A 161 -20.32 11.12 8.39
N VAL A 162 -20.78 10.21 9.23
CA VAL A 162 -20.01 9.58 10.32
C VAL A 162 -19.73 8.14 9.90
N PRO A 163 -18.46 7.79 9.62
CA PRO A 163 -18.11 6.42 9.33
C PRO A 163 -18.27 5.54 10.59
N HIS A 164 -18.87 4.38 10.39
CA HIS A 164 -19.31 3.49 11.45
C HIS A 164 -19.12 2.04 10.98
N GLY A 165 -18.34 1.26 11.72
CA GLY A 165 -18.16 -0.14 11.32
C GLY A 165 -17.11 -0.88 12.12
N ALA A 166 -17.40 -2.16 12.28
CA ALA A 166 -16.47 -3.26 12.54
C ALA A 166 -16.22 -3.99 11.21
N THR A 167 -15.35 -5.00 11.25
CA THR A 167 -14.65 -5.70 10.16
C THR A 167 -15.49 -6.28 9.01
N VAL A 168 -16.82 -6.24 9.08
CA VAL A 168 -17.71 -7.02 8.22
C VAL A 168 -18.70 -6.18 7.40
N ALA A 169 -19.07 -4.98 7.85
CA ALA A 169 -19.99 -4.09 7.14
C ALA A 169 -19.62 -2.62 7.33
N HIS A 170 -19.01 -2.01 6.31
CA HIS A 170 -18.67 -0.59 6.32
C HIS A 170 -19.93 0.25 6.05
N ARG A 171 -20.42 0.97 7.07
CA ARG A 171 -21.63 1.80 6.99
C ARG A 171 -21.30 3.24 7.32
N VAL A 172 -21.98 4.16 6.67
CA VAL A 172 -21.87 5.58 7.03
C VAL A 172 -23.20 6.01 7.59
N LEU A 173 -23.17 6.47 8.84
CA LEU A 173 -24.28 7.15 9.44
C LEU A 173 -24.38 8.55 8.82
N VAL A 174 -25.57 8.87 8.33
CA VAL A 174 -25.88 10.15 7.72
C VAL A 174 -26.85 10.89 8.61
N ILE A 175 -26.43 12.06 9.07
CA ILE A 175 -27.18 12.90 10.00
C ILE A 175 -27.49 14.23 9.33
N ASN A 176 -28.74 14.67 9.40
CA ASN A 176 -29.10 16.01 8.97
C ASN A 176 -28.75 17.02 10.06
N GLU A 177 -27.94 18.03 9.73
CA GLU A 177 -27.45 19.06 10.68
C GLU A 177 -28.60 19.74 11.43
N GLU A 178 -29.70 20.06 10.74
CA GLU A 178 -30.85 20.76 11.33
C GLU A 178 -31.71 19.86 12.24
N SER A 179 -31.55 18.54 12.12
CA SER A 179 -32.35 17.54 12.83
C SER A 179 -31.51 16.67 13.76
N LEU A 180 -30.26 17.05 14.04
CA LEU A 180 -29.34 16.30 14.92
C LEU A 180 -30.00 15.97 16.28
N LEU A 181 -30.70 16.95 16.87
CA LEU A 181 -31.40 16.80 18.15
C LEU A 181 -32.76 16.09 18.03
N LYS A 182 -33.31 15.97 16.81
CA LYS A 182 -34.59 15.31 16.53
C LYS A 182 -34.43 13.80 16.33
N GLY A 183 -33.20 13.28 16.29
CA GLY A 183 -32.93 11.85 16.14
C GLY A 183 -33.14 11.31 14.72
N ASN A 184 -33.17 12.18 13.70
CA ASN A 184 -33.32 11.74 12.31
C ASN A 184 -32.01 11.21 11.76
N TYR A 185 -31.80 9.90 11.94
CA TYR A 185 -30.61 9.16 11.50
C TYR A 185 -30.95 8.27 10.32
N SER A 186 -30.08 8.26 9.31
CA SER A 186 -30.17 7.31 8.19
C SER A 186 -28.83 6.65 7.95
N TRP A 187 -28.84 5.45 7.39
CA TRP A 187 -27.64 4.66 7.16
C TRP A 187 -27.47 4.44 5.66
N THR A 188 -26.27 4.71 5.15
CA THR A 188 -25.88 4.23 3.82
C THR A 188 -24.91 3.06 3.98
N ILE A 189 -25.14 2.02 3.18
CA ILE A 189 -24.24 0.88 3.11
C ILE A 189 -23.23 1.16 2.00
N ILE A 190 -21.96 0.96 2.31
CA ILE A 190 -20.94 0.93 1.27
C ILE A 190 -20.78 -0.52 0.89
N LYS A 191 -21.08 -0.85 -0.36
CA LYS A 191 -20.63 -2.11 -0.95
C LYS A 191 -19.15 -1.94 -1.25
N LEU A 192 -18.32 -1.97 -0.20
CA LEU A 192 -16.90 -2.19 -0.43
C LEU A 192 -16.75 -3.58 -1.04
N PRO A 193 -15.76 -3.76 -1.91
CA PRO A 193 -15.55 -5.05 -2.52
C PRO A 193 -15.45 -6.20 -1.49
N HIS A 194 -14.96 -5.96 -0.24
CA HIS A 194 -14.63 -7.03 0.73
C HIS A 194 -14.84 -6.68 2.23
N ARG A 195 -14.76 -7.74 3.06
CA ARG A 195 -14.48 -7.74 4.52
C ARG A 195 -12.97 -7.60 4.80
N MET A 196 -12.26 -6.64 4.20
CA MET A 196 -10.82 -6.46 4.48
C MET A 196 -10.61 -5.57 5.70
N LEU A 197 -9.66 -5.94 6.57
CA LEU A 197 -9.15 -5.04 7.59
C LEU A 197 -8.34 -3.93 6.93
N GLY A 198 -8.70 -2.70 7.26
CA GLY A 198 -8.18 -1.54 6.57
C GLY A 198 -8.58 -0.22 7.23
N GLY A 199 -7.88 0.84 6.84
CA GLY A 199 -8.22 2.21 7.19
C GLY A 199 -9.16 2.79 6.14
N TRP A 200 -10.07 3.67 6.55
CA TRP A 200 -10.92 4.37 5.62
C TRP A 200 -11.14 5.81 6.03
N HIS A 201 -11.16 6.69 5.03
CA HIS A 201 -11.18 8.13 5.18
C HIS A 201 -12.28 8.70 4.28
N LEU A 202 -13.12 9.56 4.86
CA LEU A 202 -14.03 10.40 4.10
C LEU A 202 -13.37 11.75 3.82
N VAL A 203 -13.46 12.21 2.58
CA VAL A 203 -12.89 13.50 2.17
C VAL A 203 -13.83 14.19 1.19
N VAL A 204 -14.02 15.48 1.41
CA VAL A 204 -14.85 16.33 0.56
C VAL A 204 -13.92 17.09 -0.38
N SER A 205 -14.22 17.03 -1.68
CA SER A 205 -13.47 17.76 -2.71
C SER A 205 -14.34 18.87 -3.29
N GLY A 206 -14.00 20.11 -2.94
CA GLY A 206 -14.86 21.29 -3.20
C GLY A 206 -16.26 21.12 -2.61
N ASP A 207 -17.26 21.74 -3.23
CA ASP A 207 -18.67 21.65 -2.76
C ASP A 207 -19.48 20.55 -3.48
N HIS A 208 -18.85 19.85 -4.42
CA HIS A 208 -19.56 19.00 -5.38
C HIS A 208 -19.54 17.53 -5.01
N ASP A 209 -18.43 17.07 -4.43
CA ASP A 209 -18.14 15.65 -4.31
C ASP A 209 -17.66 15.21 -2.93
N LEU A 210 -18.19 14.06 -2.52
CA LEU A 210 -17.76 13.33 -1.34
C LEU A 210 -17.12 12.02 -1.80
N PHE A 211 -15.90 11.79 -1.33
CA PHE A 211 -15.13 10.58 -1.60
C PHE A 211 -14.92 9.79 -0.32
N LEU A 212 -14.86 8.48 -0.49
CA LEU A 212 -14.39 7.52 0.48
C LEU A 212 -13.13 6.88 -0.09
N VAL A 213 -12.07 6.91 0.69
CA VAL A 213 -10.81 6.24 0.37
C VAL A 213 -10.60 5.12 1.35
N PHE A 214 -10.48 3.90 0.85
CA PHE A 214 -10.24 2.69 1.63
C PHE A 214 -8.87 2.11 1.32
N PHE A 215 -8.12 1.75 2.35
CA PHE A 215 -6.81 1.11 2.26
C PHE A 215 -6.84 -0.25 2.94
N ALA A 216 -6.50 -1.32 2.23
CA ALA A 216 -6.16 -2.58 2.89
C ALA A 216 -4.70 -2.55 3.31
N THR A 217 -4.38 -3.17 4.45
CA THR A 217 -3.02 -3.27 4.97
C THR A 217 -2.55 -4.72 4.95
N SER A 218 -1.24 -4.94 4.77
CA SER A 218 -0.64 -6.28 4.72
C SER A 218 -0.73 -7.07 6.03
N ALA A 219 -1.16 -6.46 7.14
CA ALA A 219 -1.20 -7.07 8.47
C ALA A 219 -2.32 -6.45 9.34
N LEU A 220 -2.62 -7.08 10.48
CA LEU A 220 -3.53 -6.56 11.51
C LEU A 220 -3.16 -5.12 11.91
N ARG A 221 -3.94 -4.14 11.41
CA ARG A 221 -3.94 -2.72 11.80
C ARG A 221 -2.61 -1.95 11.68
N LEU A 222 -1.51 -2.57 11.25
CA LEU A 222 -0.14 -2.03 11.33
C LEU A 222 0.75 -2.34 10.11
N GLY A 223 0.17 -2.86 9.02
CA GLY A 223 0.91 -3.21 7.80
C GLY A 223 1.04 -2.06 6.80
N THR A 224 1.93 -2.23 5.83
CA THR A 224 2.04 -1.33 4.66
C THR A 224 0.72 -1.39 3.86
N PRO A 225 0.22 -0.26 3.32
CA PRO A 225 -0.92 -0.28 2.41
C PRO A 225 -0.64 -1.20 1.22
N THR A 226 -1.50 -2.21 1.01
CA THR A 226 -1.39 -3.18 -0.10
C THR A 226 -2.39 -2.87 -1.21
N THR A 227 -3.53 -2.26 -0.86
CA THR A 227 -4.52 -1.81 -1.85
C THR A 227 -5.07 -0.45 -1.44
N CYS A 228 -5.48 0.34 -2.43
CA CYS A 228 -6.22 1.58 -2.24
C CYS A 228 -7.39 1.58 -3.21
N THR A 229 -8.60 1.78 -2.70
CA THR A 229 -9.78 1.98 -3.55
C THR A 229 -10.47 3.28 -3.18
N VAL A 230 -10.87 4.03 -4.19
CA VAL A 230 -11.56 5.31 -4.03
C VAL A 230 -12.97 5.16 -4.55
N HIS A 231 -13.95 5.65 -3.79
CA HIS A 231 -15.36 5.60 -4.11
C HIS A 231 -15.97 6.99 -3.99
N ARG A 232 -16.69 7.44 -5.00
CA ARG A 232 -17.42 8.72 -5.02
C ARG A 232 -18.89 8.47 -4.70
N LEU A 233 -19.47 9.32 -3.84
CA LEU A 233 -20.90 9.28 -3.53
C LEU A 233 -21.72 9.86 -4.68
N LYS A 234 -22.62 9.06 -5.24
CA LYS A 234 -23.66 9.52 -6.16
C LYS A 234 -24.84 10.05 -5.35
N THR A 235 -24.99 11.37 -5.32
CA THR A 235 -25.99 12.03 -4.46
C THR A 235 -27.45 11.74 -4.80
N SER A 236 -27.75 11.43 -6.07
CA SER A 236 -29.13 11.19 -6.53
C SER A 236 -29.80 9.98 -5.89
N ASP A 237 -29.03 8.92 -5.64
CA ASP A 237 -29.52 7.63 -5.10
C ASP A 237 -28.76 7.20 -3.84
N GLN A 238 -27.86 8.05 -3.32
CA GLN A 238 -27.01 7.77 -2.15
C GLN A 238 -26.16 6.49 -2.30
N THR A 239 -25.78 6.14 -3.53
CA THR A 239 -24.91 4.98 -3.77
C THR A 239 -23.45 5.38 -3.92
N TRP A 240 -22.53 4.51 -3.51
CA TRP A 240 -21.10 4.68 -3.69
C TRP A 240 -20.64 3.98 -4.96
N LYS A 241 -19.83 4.67 -5.79
CA LYS A 241 -19.26 4.11 -7.02
C LYS A 241 -17.75 4.26 -7.01
N ARG A 242 -17.03 3.22 -7.45
CA ARG A 242 -15.58 3.29 -7.63
C ARG A 242 -15.21 4.44 -8.57
N ALA A 243 -14.17 5.18 -8.20
CA ALA A 243 -13.62 6.30 -8.95
C ALA A 243 -12.18 5.97 -9.36
N GLU A 244 -11.90 6.04 -10.66
CA GLU A 244 -10.55 5.82 -11.22
C GLU A 244 -9.67 7.09 -11.17
N SER A 245 -10.28 8.25 -10.88
CA SER A 245 -9.60 9.54 -10.70
C SER A 245 -10.36 10.37 -9.67
N ILE A 246 -9.65 11.28 -9.01
CA ILE A 246 -10.19 12.24 -8.04
C ILE A 246 -10.32 13.64 -8.65
N GLY A 247 -10.36 13.72 -9.98
CA GLY A 247 -10.63 14.95 -10.73
C GLY A 247 -9.45 15.90 -10.79
N GLY A 248 -8.23 15.39 -10.71
CA GLY A 248 -7.01 16.20 -10.68
C GLY A 248 -6.74 16.92 -9.35
N CYS A 249 -7.47 16.53 -8.31
CA CYS A 249 -7.19 16.93 -6.94
C CYS A 249 -6.09 16.08 -6.31
N VAL A 250 -5.69 16.49 -5.11
CA VAL A 250 -4.77 15.80 -4.23
C VAL A 250 -5.45 15.69 -2.87
N PHE A 251 -5.47 14.48 -2.30
CA PHE A 251 -6.07 14.24 -0.99
C PHE A 251 -4.98 14.12 0.07
N PHE A 252 -5.20 14.75 1.21
CA PHE A 252 -4.36 14.69 2.40
C PHE A 252 -5.19 14.08 3.52
N LEU A 253 -4.86 12.86 3.91
CA LEU A 253 -5.68 12.01 4.75
C LEU A 253 -4.96 11.66 6.05
N GLY A 254 -5.73 11.45 7.11
CA GLY A 254 -5.25 11.05 8.43
C GLY A 254 -4.90 12.22 9.35
N GLY A 255 -4.46 11.90 10.56
CA GLY A 255 -4.30 12.90 11.62
C GLY A 255 -5.65 13.45 12.10
N ILE A 256 -5.70 14.75 12.39
CA ILE A 256 -6.89 15.44 12.93
C ILE A 256 -7.96 15.71 11.86
N GLN A 257 -7.57 15.89 10.60
CA GLN A 257 -8.48 16.23 9.51
C GLN A 257 -8.02 15.66 8.17
N ASN A 258 -8.98 15.41 7.29
CA ASN A 258 -8.76 15.12 5.88
C ASN A 258 -9.04 16.39 5.08
N ALA A 259 -8.32 16.59 3.99
CA ALA A 259 -8.50 17.72 3.11
C ALA A 259 -8.21 17.35 1.66
N ALA A 260 -8.79 18.11 0.74
CA ALA A 260 -8.56 17.98 -0.69
C ALA A 260 -8.23 19.35 -1.28
N LEU A 261 -7.27 19.39 -2.20
CA LEU A 261 -6.88 20.59 -2.93
C LEU A 261 -6.67 20.29 -4.42
N PRO A 262 -6.86 21.26 -5.32
CA PRO A 262 -6.38 21.13 -6.70
C PRO A 262 -4.87 20.88 -6.72
N ALA A 263 -4.39 19.99 -7.60
CA ALA A 263 -2.97 19.63 -7.67
C ALA A 263 -2.04 20.82 -7.91
N VAL A 264 -2.49 21.79 -8.72
CA VAL A 264 -1.77 23.05 -8.99
C VAL A 264 -1.56 23.86 -7.71
N GLN A 265 -2.56 23.91 -6.83
CA GLN A 265 -2.45 24.61 -5.54
C GLN A 265 -1.63 23.81 -4.54
N ALA A 266 -1.72 22.48 -4.57
CA ALA A 266 -0.93 21.61 -3.72
C ALA A 266 0.57 21.60 -4.11
N GLY A 267 0.90 21.98 -5.35
CA GLY A 267 2.27 21.96 -5.87
C GLY A 267 2.78 20.56 -6.19
N THR A 268 1.90 19.61 -6.46
CA THR A 268 2.26 18.20 -6.67
C THR A 268 1.49 17.56 -7.83
N GLN A 269 1.79 16.29 -8.11
CA GLN A 269 1.14 15.50 -9.14
C GLN A 269 -0.36 15.35 -8.87
N ARG A 270 -1.15 15.44 -9.94
CA ARG A 270 -2.60 15.22 -9.92
C ARG A 270 -2.97 13.79 -9.56
N ASP A 271 -4.15 13.60 -8.98
CA ASP A 271 -4.70 12.29 -8.61
C ASP A 271 -3.77 11.51 -7.65
N CYS A 272 -3.18 12.24 -6.69
CA CYS A 272 -2.35 11.70 -5.62
C CYS A 272 -3.07 11.76 -4.27
N ILE A 273 -2.78 10.78 -3.42
CA ILE A 273 -3.33 10.65 -2.08
C ILE A 273 -2.17 10.53 -1.10
N TYR A 274 -2.02 11.52 -0.22
CA TYR A 274 -1.07 11.55 0.87
C TYR A 274 -1.77 11.09 2.15
N VAL A 275 -1.31 10.00 2.76
CA VAL A 275 -1.94 9.40 3.93
C VAL A 275 -0.96 9.34 5.08
N LEU A 276 -1.37 9.95 6.19
CA LEU A 276 -0.77 9.71 7.49
C LEU A 276 -1.33 8.39 7.99
N HIS A 277 -0.52 7.34 7.96
CA HIS A 277 -0.91 6.04 8.49
C HIS A 277 -0.81 6.07 10.04
N GLN A 278 -1.65 6.90 10.67
CA GLN A 278 -1.84 6.92 12.11
C GLN A 278 -3.02 6.03 12.45
N ASN A 279 -2.81 4.71 12.43
CA ASN A 279 -3.73 3.81 13.09
C ASN A 279 -2.94 2.78 13.90
N TYR A 280 -3.15 2.86 15.21
CA TYR A 280 -2.85 1.88 16.25
C TYR A 280 -1.37 1.58 16.54
N GLY A 281 -0.57 2.62 16.76
CA GLY A 281 0.42 2.56 17.83
C GLY A 281 1.87 2.33 17.47
N LEU A 282 2.30 2.31 16.22
CA LEU A 282 3.71 2.03 15.90
C LEU A 282 4.69 3.00 16.62
N ARG A 283 5.46 2.47 17.58
CA ARG A 283 6.56 3.16 18.30
C ARG A 283 7.78 3.46 17.42
N HIS A 284 7.65 3.33 16.10
CA HIS A 284 8.64 3.72 15.11
C HIS A 284 7.92 4.64 14.12
N GLY A 285 8.28 5.93 14.12
CA GLY A 285 7.60 6.98 13.36
C GLY A 285 7.36 6.57 11.93
N GLU A 286 6.10 6.59 11.50
CA GLU A 286 5.74 6.27 10.14
C GLU A 286 5.38 7.52 9.37
N GLY A 287 5.95 7.54 8.18
CA GLY A 287 5.94 8.60 7.23
C GLY A 287 4.60 8.95 6.62
N VAL A 288 4.66 9.80 5.62
CA VAL A 288 3.55 10.06 4.71
C VAL A 288 3.62 9.04 3.59
N TYR A 289 2.57 8.25 3.41
CA TYR A 289 2.42 7.42 2.22
C TYR A 289 1.86 8.29 1.10
N LYS A 290 2.51 8.31 -0.06
CA LYS A 290 1.96 8.89 -1.29
C LYS A 290 1.49 7.75 -2.18
N ILE A 291 0.21 7.77 -2.53
CA ILE A 291 -0.38 6.85 -3.50
C ILE A 291 -0.70 7.65 -4.75
N CYS A 292 -0.17 7.21 -5.89
CA CYS A 292 -0.51 7.77 -7.19
C CYS A 292 -1.57 6.88 -7.85
N MET A 293 -2.78 7.41 -8.02
CA MET A 293 -3.86 6.66 -8.65
C MET A 293 -3.58 6.40 -10.13
N GLN A 294 -2.77 7.23 -10.78
CA GLN A 294 -2.54 7.15 -12.23
C GLN A 294 -1.59 6.00 -12.62
N ASP A 295 -0.61 5.67 -11.78
CA ASP A 295 0.34 4.57 -12.02
C ASP A 295 0.15 3.39 -11.03
N GLN A 296 -0.81 3.51 -10.09
CA GLN A 296 -1.12 2.51 -9.04
C GLN A 296 0.09 2.18 -8.16
N THR A 297 0.91 3.19 -7.86
CA THR A 297 2.08 3.05 -6.99
C THR A 297 1.86 3.65 -5.61
N VAL A 298 2.59 3.13 -4.63
CA VAL A 298 2.76 3.70 -3.30
C VAL A 298 4.23 3.98 -3.03
N SER A 299 4.52 5.10 -2.39
CA SER A 299 5.84 5.43 -1.86
C SER A 299 5.73 5.93 -0.43
N LEU A 300 6.76 5.72 0.38
CA LEU A 300 6.81 6.14 1.79
C LEU A 300 7.89 7.19 2.02
N SER A 301 7.51 8.29 2.69
CA SER A 301 8.41 9.38 3.11
C SER A 301 8.43 9.48 4.63
N LEU A 302 9.52 9.09 5.31
CA LEU A 302 9.55 9.01 6.78
C LEU A 302 9.52 10.37 7.48
N LEU A 303 8.86 10.42 8.65
CA LEU A 303 8.96 11.55 9.58
C LEU A 303 10.30 11.52 10.33
N LEU A 304 11.00 12.65 10.40
CA LEU A 304 12.33 12.76 11.01
C LEU A 304 12.33 12.59 12.55
N LYS A 305 11.24 12.97 13.25
CA LYS A 305 11.09 12.76 14.69
C LYS A 305 9.75 12.13 15.05
N LYS A 306 9.78 11.25 16.04
CA LYS A 306 8.60 10.46 16.47
C LYS A 306 7.62 11.32 17.28
N PRO A 307 6.31 11.28 17.00
CA PRO A 307 5.28 11.74 17.94
C PRO A 307 5.42 10.99 19.26
N ARG A 308 5.47 11.70 20.41
CA ARG A 308 5.58 11.08 21.74
C ARG A 308 4.30 11.31 22.55
N GLY A 309 3.49 10.25 22.67
CA GLY A 309 2.27 10.23 23.49
C GLY A 309 1.06 10.87 22.83
N TRP A 310 -0.10 10.67 23.45
CA TRP A 310 -1.43 11.06 22.94
C TRP A 310 -1.62 12.56 22.65
N PHE A 311 -0.82 13.41 23.30
CA PHE A 311 -0.74 14.85 23.05
C PHE A 311 -0.16 15.19 21.67
N CYS A 312 0.57 14.27 21.06
CA CYS A 312 1.20 14.49 19.78
C CYS A 312 0.27 14.14 18.62
N LYS A 313 -0.50 15.11 18.14
CA LYS A 313 -1.36 14.96 16.97
C LYS A 313 -0.73 15.58 15.73
N LEU A 314 -0.83 14.87 14.61
CA LEU A 314 -0.45 15.37 13.30
C LEU A 314 -1.65 16.05 12.64
N CYS A 315 -1.43 17.21 12.04
CA CYS A 315 -2.45 17.88 11.24
C CYS A 315 -1.89 18.45 9.95
N TRP A 316 -2.67 18.28 8.88
CA TRP A 316 -2.42 18.94 7.62
C TRP A 316 -2.81 20.42 7.72
N LEU A 317 -1.87 21.30 7.40
CA LEU A 317 -2.08 22.74 7.27
C LEU A 317 -2.15 23.10 5.78
N MET A 318 -3.28 23.68 5.37
CA MET A 318 -3.53 24.02 3.96
C MET A 318 -3.30 25.50 3.69
N PRO A 319 -2.65 25.87 2.57
CA PRO A 319 -2.44 27.26 2.21
C PRO A 319 -3.78 27.93 1.87
N THR A 320 -4.14 29.01 2.57
CA THR A 320 -5.48 29.60 2.42
C THR A 320 -5.63 30.60 1.27
N ARG A 321 -4.55 31.12 0.67
CA ARG A 321 -4.62 32.01 -0.52
C ARG A 321 -3.35 31.94 -1.37
N VAL A 322 -3.44 31.36 -2.57
CA VAL A 322 -2.47 31.66 -3.64
C VAL A 322 -2.81 33.06 -4.15
N ASN A 323 -1.92 34.03 -3.91
CA ASN A 323 -2.02 35.31 -4.62
C ASN A 323 -1.96 35.02 -6.12
N GLN A 324 -2.97 35.43 -6.87
CA GLN A 324 -3.04 35.36 -8.34
C GLN A 324 -2.00 36.27 -9.05
N SER A 325 -0.86 36.56 -8.41
CA SER A 325 0.20 37.41 -8.96
C SER A 325 1.35 36.66 -9.61
N ILE A 326 1.35 35.32 -9.65
CA ILE A 326 2.22 34.60 -10.60
C ILE A 326 1.54 34.64 -11.97
N LYS A 327 1.68 35.77 -12.64
CA LYS A 327 1.53 35.87 -14.09
C LYS A 327 2.42 34.81 -14.73
N SER A 328 1.77 33.81 -15.34
CA SER A 328 2.21 33.15 -16.56
C SER A 328 3.73 32.95 -16.73
N LYS A 329 4.26 31.89 -16.11
CA LYS A 329 5.15 30.96 -16.79
C LYS A 329 4.60 29.56 -16.65
N CYS A 330 3.36 29.39 -17.13
CA CYS A 330 2.86 28.08 -17.47
C CYS A 330 3.45 27.78 -18.85
N GLU A 331 4.66 27.25 -18.89
CA GLU A 331 5.04 26.42 -20.03
C GLU A 331 4.09 25.23 -19.96
N THR A 332 3.06 25.27 -20.79
CA THR A 332 2.42 24.07 -21.30
C THR A 332 3.52 23.18 -21.85
N LEU A 333 4.04 22.26 -21.03
CA LEU A 333 4.61 21.03 -21.53
C LEU A 333 3.42 20.19 -22.02
N SER A 334 2.87 20.62 -23.16
CA SER A 334 2.16 19.72 -24.06
C SER A 334 3.19 18.68 -24.51
N PHE A 335 3.19 17.51 -23.89
CA PHE A 335 3.77 16.34 -24.54
C PHE A 335 2.81 15.88 -25.64
N SER A 336 2.73 16.69 -26.70
CA SER A 336 2.40 16.19 -28.02
C SER A 336 3.70 15.68 -28.62
N HIS A 337 3.95 14.38 -28.52
CA HIS A 337 4.79 13.68 -29.48
C HIS A 337 4.00 12.52 -30.05
N SER A 338 3.31 12.83 -31.14
CA SER A 338 2.91 11.84 -32.13
C SER A 338 4.15 11.43 -32.92
N ILE A 339 4.43 10.12 -32.85
CA ILE A 339 5.10 9.27 -33.85
C ILE A 339 6.62 9.44 -34.02
N GLY A 340 7.30 8.32 -33.78
CA GLY A 340 8.65 8.01 -34.26
C GLY A 340 9.02 6.60 -33.83
N ILE A 341 8.52 5.59 -34.55
CA ILE A 341 9.08 4.23 -34.48
C ILE A 341 10.53 4.36 -34.96
N ASP A 342 11.48 4.07 -34.08
CA ASP A 342 12.89 3.98 -34.43
C ASP A 342 13.08 2.73 -35.31
N LYS A 343 12.93 2.94 -36.62
CA LYS A 343 13.52 2.06 -37.63
C LYS A 343 14.98 2.46 -37.74
N SER A 344 15.86 1.54 -37.33
CA SER A 344 17.18 1.29 -37.90
C SER A 344 17.82 2.46 -38.66
N GLU A 345 18.85 3.08 -38.07
CA GLU A 345 19.75 3.98 -38.80
C GLU A 345 20.31 3.28 -40.04
N VAL A 346 19.88 3.76 -41.21
CA VAL A 346 20.55 3.52 -42.49
C VAL A 346 21.35 4.76 -42.80
N CYS A 347 22.68 4.67 -42.70
CA CYS A 347 23.59 5.74 -43.05
C CYS A 347 23.59 6.01 -44.56
N HIS A 348 23.14 7.19 -44.98
CA HIS A 348 23.39 7.71 -46.33
C HIS A 348 24.66 8.60 -46.33
N VAL A 349 25.75 8.05 -46.86
CA VAL A 349 27.00 8.78 -47.14
C VAL A 349 26.90 9.49 -48.49
N GLN A 350 27.29 10.77 -48.52
CA GLN A 350 27.36 11.59 -49.74
C GLN A 350 28.50 11.15 -50.68
N LYS A 351 28.22 11.20 -51.99
CA LYS A 351 29.14 10.88 -53.08
C LYS A 351 30.29 11.88 -53.19
N GLY A 352 31.52 11.44 -52.94
CA GLY A 352 32.76 12.00 -53.48
C GLY A 352 33.41 11.01 -54.46
N LYS A 353 33.89 11.49 -55.62
CA LYS A 353 34.47 10.67 -56.69
C LYS A 353 35.95 10.35 -56.45
N LYS A 354 36.25 9.05 -56.52
CA LYS A 354 37.44 8.32 -57.06
C LYS A 354 38.85 8.86 -56.76
N GLU A 355 39.66 8.01 -56.11
CA GLU A 355 40.78 7.32 -56.77
C GLU A 355 41.10 6.01 -56.02
N GLU A 356 41.57 5.01 -56.78
CA GLU A 356 41.62 3.59 -56.43
C GLU A 356 42.83 3.24 -55.55
N GLU A 357 42.60 2.64 -54.38
CA GLU A 357 43.54 1.67 -53.80
C GLU A 357 42.76 0.53 -53.11
N LYS A 358 43.00 -0.70 -53.58
CA LYS A 358 42.31 -1.93 -53.16
C LYS A 358 42.62 -2.27 -51.69
N CYS A 359 41.64 -2.10 -50.81
CA CYS A 359 41.56 -2.87 -49.56
C CYS A 359 40.30 -3.74 -49.57
N LYS A 360 40.53 -5.04 -49.34
CA LYS A 360 39.55 -6.12 -49.43
C LYS A 360 38.34 -5.87 -48.53
N ILE A 361 37.19 -6.17 -49.11
CA ILE A 361 35.86 -6.20 -48.50
C ILE A 361 35.89 -7.06 -47.22
N ASP A 362 35.58 -6.47 -46.06
CA ASP A 362 35.18 -7.25 -44.89
C ASP A 362 33.69 -7.62 -45.06
N ILE A 363 33.45 -8.79 -45.62
CA ILE A 363 32.12 -9.37 -45.74
C ILE A 363 31.76 -9.84 -44.33
N SER A 364 30.94 -9.07 -43.60
CA SER A 364 30.30 -9.59 -42.39
C SER A 364 29.53 -10.86 -42.78
N ARG A 365 30.01 -12.03 -42.37
CA ARG A 365 29.34 -13.31 -42.68
C ARG A 365 27.89 -13.24 -42.14
N PRO A 366 26.87 -13.61 -42.93
CA PRO A 366 25.49 -13.65 -42.46
C PRO A 366 25.34 -14.54 -41.22
N TRP A 367 24.51 -14.15 -40.25
CA TRP A 367 24.18 -14.97 -39.07
C TRP A 367 23.62 -16.36 -39.44
N ALA A 368 23.08 -16.50 -40.65
CA ALA A 368 22.62 -17.76 -41.21
C ALA A 368 23.74 -18.80 -41.42
N ASP A 369 25.00 -18.36 -41.51
CA ASP A 369 26.17 -19.22 -41.68
C ASP A 369 26.73 -19.75 -40.34
N LEU A 370 26.18 -19.30 -39.20
CA LEU A 370 26.59 -19.78 -37.88
C LEU A 370 26.12 -21.23 -37.68
N PRO A 371 27.02 -22.20 -37.45
CA PRO A 371 26.65 -23.59 -37.19
C PRO A 371 25.69 -23.73 -36.01
N ILE A 372 24.75 -24.66 -36.12
CA ILE A 372 23.67 -24.83 -35.14
C ILE A 372 24.20 -25.24 -33.76
N GLU A 373 25.33 -25.94 -33.72
CA GLU A 373 26.04 -26.33 -32.50
C GLU A 373 26.52 -25.09 -31.74
N LEU A 374 26.97 -24.05 -32.45
CA LEU A 374 27.36 -22.79 -31.82
C LEU A 374 26.14 -22.02 -31.31
N VAL A 375 25.03 -22.06 -32.04
CA VAL A 375 23.75 -21.47 -31.58
C VAL A 375 23.28 -22.16 -30.29
N GLN A 376 23.37 -23.48 -30.23
CA GLN A 376 23.02 -24.26 -29.04
C GLN A 376 23.88 -23.90 -27.82
N LEU A 377 25.18 -23.60 -28.02
CA LEU A 377 26.06 -23.13 -26.94
C LEU A 377 25.69 -21.72 -26.44
N LEU A 378 24.99 -20.93 -27.24
CA LEU A 378 24.50 -19.60 -26.85
C LEU A 378 23.20 -19.67 -26.06
N LEU A 379 22.34 -20.67 -26.30
CA LEU A 379 21.03 -20.78 -25.64
C LEU A 379 21.08 -20.62 -24.11
N PRO A 380 21.98 -21.30 -23.36
CA PRO A 380 22.05 -21.16 -21.90
C PRO A 380 22.58 -19.79 -21.44
N ARG A 381 22.94 -18.89 -22.36
CA ARG A 381 23.41 -17.53 -22.07
C ARG A 381 22.37 -16.47 -22.42
N LEU A 382 21.34 -16.83 -23.19
CA LEU A 382 20.27 -15.92 -23.57
C LEU A 382 19.23 -15.84 -22.44
N ASN A 383 18.65 -14.65 -22.28
CA ASN A 383 17.45 -14.49 -21.47
C ASN A 383 16.24 -15.01 -22.25
N LEU A 384 15.13 -15.23 -21.53
CA LEU A 384 13.90 -15.77 -22.10
C LEU A 384 13.42 -15.02 -23.36
N ILE A 385 13.46 -13.69 -23.38
CA ILE A 385 12.98 -12.92 -24.54
C ILE A 385 13.87 -13.07 -25.75
N ASP A 386 15.19 -13.10 -25.56
CA ASP A 386 16.13 -13.32 -26.65
C ASP A 386 16.00 -14.76 -27.19
N CYS A 387 15.75 -15.75 -26.32
CA CYS A 387 15.40 -17.11 -26.75
C CYS A 387 14.11 -17.14 -27.59
N LEU A 388 13.07 -16.42 -27.19
CA LEU A 388 11.80 -16.37 -27.94
C LEU A 388 11.94 -15.69 -29.30
N ARG A 389 12.90 -14.77 -29.45
CA ARG A 389 13.18 -14.06 -30.71
C ARG A 389 14.09 -14.86 -31.64
N LEU A 390 14.83 -15.83 -31.11
CA LEU A 390 15.80 -16.64 -31.86
C LEU A 390 15.21 -17.29 -33.11
N PRO A 391 14.00 -17.89 -33.08
CA PRO A 391 13.33 -18.42 -34.28
C PRO A 391 13.10 -17.38 -35.40
N SER A 392 13.02 -16.10 -35.05
CA SER A 392 12.73 -15.02 -36.01
C SER A 392 13.98 -14.55 -36.77
N ILE A 393 15.18 -15.02 -36.42
CA ILE A 393 16.44 -14.55 -37.00
C ILE A 393 16.69 -15.18 -38.38
N CYS A 394 16.65 -16.51 -38.48
CA CYS A 394 16.73 -17.22 -39.77
C CYS A 394 16.18 -18.66 -39.67
N LYS A 395 15.98 -19.30 -40.83
CA LYS A 395 15.45 -20.68 -40.90
C LYS A 395 16.31 -21.71 -40.16
N ALA A 396 17.64 -21.58 -40.20
CA ALA A 396 18.55 -22.49 -39.49
C ALA A 396 18.37 -22.38 -37.96
N TRP A 397 18.25 -21.15 -37.45
CA TRP A 397 18.08 -20.91 -36.01
C TRP A 397 16.69 -21.33 -35.53
N ASN A 398 15.67 -21.21 -36.37
CA ASN A 398 14.32 -21.75 -36.11
C ASN A 398 14.29 -23.29 -36.00
N SER A 399 15.28 -24.00 -36.57
CA SER A 399 15.35 -25.46 -36.49
C SER A 399 15.90 -25.99 -35.16
N VAL A 400 16.39 -25.10 -34.28
CA VAL A 400 16.85 -25.48 -32.94
C VAL A 400 15.64 -25.85 -32.09
N SER A 401 15.55 -27.12 -31.68
CA SER A 401 14.55 -27.59 -30.72
C SER A 401 14.91 -27.19 -29.28
N ASN A 402 13.93 -27.14 -28.37
CA ASN A 402 14.12 -27.00 -26.92
C ASN A 402 14.75 -25.69 -26.40
N TYR A 403 14.80 -24.63 -27.22
CA TYR A 403 15.36 -23.32 -26.83
C TYR A 403 14.71 -22.66 -25.60
N ILE A 404 13.49 -23.08 -25.23
CA ILE A 404 12.76 -22.59 -24.05
C ILE A 404 13.20 -23.32 -22.77
N GLN A 405 13.46 -24.64 -22.84
CA GLN A 405 13.88 -25.44 -21.67
C GLN A 405 15.28 -25.05 -21.20
N ASP A 406 16.15 -24.66 -22.13
CA ASP A 406 17.52 -24.24 -21.85
C ASP A 406 17.64 -22.73 -21.55
N ALA A 407 16.54 -21.98 -21.64
CA ALA A 407 16.55 -20.54 -21.40
C ALA A 407 16.82 -20.22 -19.92
N LYS A 408 17.62 -19.19 -19.67
CA LYS A 408 17.76 -18.64 -18.32
C LYS A 408 16.49 -17.89 -17.95
N VAL A 409 15.73 -18.48 -17.03
CA VAL A 409 14.55 -17.86 -16.43
C VAL A 409 14.86 -17.50 -14.98
N TYR A 410 14.64 -16.23 -14.66
CA TYR A 410 14.67 -15.72 -13.30
C TYR A 410 13.30 -15.13 -12.97
N PRO A 411 12.92 -15.06 -11.69
CA PRO A 411 11.69 -14.38 -11.29
C PRO A 411 11.64 -12.93 -11.78
N TRP A 412 10.52 -12.56 -12.39
CA TRP A 412 10.20 -11.22 -12.86
C TRP A 412 9.09 -10.62 -12.00
N LEU A 413 9.12 -9.29 -11.83
CA LEU A 413 8.08 -8.59 -11.09
C LEU A 413 6.89 -8.35 -12.02
N LEU A 414 5.78 -9.03 -11.75
CA LEU A 414 4.50 -8.84 -12.44
C LEU A 414 3.65 -7.82 -11.68
N TYR A 415 3.06 -6.86 -12.37
CA TYR A 415 2.09 -5.93 -11.77
C TYR A 415 1.06 -5.43 -12.78
N SER A 416 -0.12 -5.04 -12.27
CA SER A 416 -1.14 -4.37 -13.06
C SER A 416 -0.87 -2.87 -13.12
N ALA A 417 -0.84 -2.30 -14.32
CA ALA A 417 -0.85 -0.85 -14.52
C ALA A 417 -2.31 -0.36 -14.68
N ASN A 418 -2.51 0.96 -14.74
CA ASN A 418 -3.83 1.57 -14.94
C ASN A 418 -4.47 1.33 -16.32
N ASP A 419 -3.75 0.66 -17.22
CA ASP A 419 -4.37 0.18 -18.45
C ASP A 419 -5.23 -1.04 -18.13
N SER A 420 -6.52 -0.92 -18.42
CA SER A 420 -7.50 -1.95 -18.13
C SER A 420 -7.13 -3.32 -18.69
N CYS A 421 -6.27 -3.45 -19.70
CA CYS A 421 -5.95 -4.76 -20.30
C CYS A 421 -4.44 -5.05 -20.38
N LEU A 422 -3.56 -4.34 -19.67
CA LEU A 422 -2.12 -4.61 -19.71
C LEU A 422 -1.55 -5.01 -18.35
N LEU A 423 -0.75 -6.08 -18.35
CA LEU A 423 0.17 -6.39 -17.26
C LEU A 423 1.59 -5.99 -17.65
N ARG A 424 2.37 -5.54 -16.67
CA ARG A 424 3.79 -5.22 -16.84
C ARG A 424 4.63 -6.30 -16.18
N LEU A 425 5.72 -6.67 -16.83
CA LEU A 425 6.73 -7.59 -16.32
C LEU A 425 8.07 -6.85 -16.29
N VAL A 426 8.77 -6.87 -15.17
CA VAL A 426 10.11 -6.28 -15.06
C VAL A 426 11.12 -7.34 -14.67
N ASP A 427 12.15 -7.46 -15.51
CA ASP A 427 13.32 -8.27 -15.26
C ASP A 427 14.31 -7.47 -14.38
N PRO A 428 14.50 -7.85 -13.10
CA PRO A 428 15.37 -7.11 -12.19
C PRO A 428 16.85 -7.23 -12.56
N ILE A 429 17.27 -8.30 -13.24
CA ILE A 429 18.68 -8.61 -13.50
C ILE A 429 19.20 -7.84 -14.73
N TYR A 430 18.34 -7.70 -15.75
CA TYR A 430 18.69 -6.94 -16.97
C TYR A 430 18.07 -5.55 -17.01
N GLY A 431 17.23 -5.18 -16.04
CA GLY A 431 16.55 -3.87 -15.99
C GLY A 431 15.62 -3.64 -17.19
N LYS A 432 15.07 -4.73 -17.75
CA LYS A 432 14.18 -4.69 -18.92
C LYS A 432 12.73 -4.83 -18.49
N ALA A 433 11.85 -4.04 -19.10
CA ALA A 433 10.42 -4.10 -18.86
C ALA A 433 9.67 -4.57 -20.11
N TYR A 434 8.66 -5.41 -19.91
CA TYR A 434 7.82 -6.00 -20.94
C TYR A 434 6.34 -5.76 -20.61
N SER A 435 5.47 -6.01 -21.58
CA SER A 435 4.03 -5.83 -21.40
C SER A 435 3.29 -7.00 -22.02
N ILE A 436 2.28 -7.48 -21.30
CA ILE A 436 1.42 -8.57 -21.72
C ILE A 436 0.04 -7.99 -22.01
N ASP A 437 -0.45 -8.20 -23.24
CA ASP A 437 -1.81 -7.86 -23.62
C ASP A 437 -2.78 -8.92 -23.09
N MET A 438 -3.65 -8.51 -22.17
CA MET A 438 -4.64 -9.33 -21.49
C MET A 438 -6.04 -9.20 -22.10
N LYS A 439 -6.20 -8.63 -23.32
CA LYS A 439 -7.51 -8.56 -24.00
C LYS A 439 -8.25 -9.89 -24.09
N TRP A 440 -7.52 -11.00 -24.18
CA TRP A 440 -8.08 -12.35 -24.21
C TRP A 440 -8.79 -12.74 -22.90
N PHE A 441 -8.34 -12.19 -21.76
CA PHE A 441 -8.91 -12.42 -20.44
C PHE A 441 -9.92 -11.32 -20.04
N GLY A 442 -9.75 -10.13 -20.61
CA GLY A 442 -10.57 -8.94 -20.32
C GLY A 442 -9.93 -8.03 -19.26
N PRO A 443 -10.72 -7.11 -18.67
CA PRO A 443 -10.17 -6.09 -17.79
C PRO A 443 -9.46 -6.65 -16.54
N VAL A 444 -8.23 -6.17 -16.29
CA VAL A 444 -7.33 -6.58 -15.21
C VAL A 444 -7.18 -5.57 -14.05
N ASN A 445 -7.83 -4.40 -14.15
CA ASN A 445 -7.79 -3.33 -13.14
C ASN A 445 -8.40 -3.70 -11.77
N ASN A 446 -9.14 -4.82 -11.71
CA ASN A 446 -9.75 -5.36 -10.51
C ASN A 446 -9.18 -6.73 -10.11
N LEU A 447 -8.05 -7.12 -10.68
CA LEU A 447 -7.36 -8.33 -10.26
C LEU A 447 -6.55 -8.07 -9.01
N MET A 448 -6.60 -9.05 -8.11
CA MET A 448 -5.74 -9.13 -6.95
C MET A 448 -4.93 -10.39 -7.04
N PHE A 449 -3.60 -10.24 -7.13
CA PHE A 449 -2.69 -11.39 -7.08
C PHE A 449 -2.58 -11.89 -5.64
N HIS A 450 -2.49 -13.21 -5.46
CA HIS A 450 -2.39 -13.85 -4.13
C HIS A 450 -1.13 -14.68 -3.99
N TYR A 451 -0.80 -15.49 -4.99
CA TYR A 451 0.40 -16.36 -4.99
C TYR A 451 0.83 -16.67 -6.42
N SER A 452 2.09 -17.00 -6.65
CA SER A 452 2.56 -17.51 -7.94
C SER A 452 3.55 -18.66 -7.76
N LYS A 453 3.54 -19.58 -8.71
CA LYS A 453 4.47 -20.71 -8.80
C LYS A 453 4.35 -21.34 -10.19
N ASP A 454 5.48 -21.84 -10.72
CA ASP A 454 5.55 -22.57 -12.00
C ASP A 454 4.91 -21.81 -13.20
N GLY A 455 5.04 -20.48 -13.25
CA GLY A 455 4.42 -19.65 -14.31
C GLY A 455 2.93 -19.33 -14.12
N TRP A 456 2.29 -19.91 -13.11
CA TRP A 456 0.89 -19.68 -12.78
C TRP A 456 0.73 -18.66 -11.65
N VAL A 457 -0.33 -17.86 -11.72
CA VAL A 457 -0.71 -16.88 -10.71
C VAL A 457 -2.09 -17.22 -10.18
N LEU A 458 -2.20 -17.45 -8.87
CA LEU A 458 -3.47 -17.46 -8.17
C LEU A 458 -3.93 -16.01 -7.97
N ALA A 459 -5.09 -15.68 -8.51
CA ALA A 459 -5.65 -14.34 -8.45
C ALA A 459 -7.15 -14.39 -8.15
N SER A 460 -7.67 -13.25 -7.70
CA SER A 460 -9.11 -13.06 -7.60
C SER A 460 -9.56 -11.84 -8.39
N LYS A 461 -10.76 -11.92 -8.96
CA LYS A 461 -11.43 -10.79 -9.60
C LYS A 461 -12.59 -10.35 -8.73
N GLU A 462 -12.68 -9.05 -8.49
CA GLU A 462 -13.71 -8.47 -7.59
C GLU A 462 -13.73 -9.16 -6.21
N ASN A 463 -12.55 -9.63 -5.77
CA ASN A 463 -12.26 -10.71 -4.80
C ASN A 463 -13.47 -11.55 -4.38
N LYS A 464 -14.04 -12.24 -5.38
CA LYS A 464 -15.05 -13.31 -5.24
C LYS A 464 -14.66 -14.52 -6.05
N TYR A 465 -14.29 -14.27 -7.30
CA TYR A 465 -13.96 -15.32 -8.25
C TYR A 465 -12.46 -15.58 -8.17
N LEU A 466 -12.10 -16.71 -7.58
CA LEU A 466 -10.73 -17.22 -7.60
C LEU A 466 -10.46 -17.93 -8.92
N PHE A 467 -9.29 -17.70 -9.47
CA PHE A 467 -8.82 -18.40 -10.65
C PHE A 467 -7.29 -18.48 -10.65
N LEU A 468 -6.78 -19.49 -11.34
CA LEU A 468 -5.37 -19.60 -11.68
C LEU A 468 -5.20 -19.11 -13.11
N ILE A 469 -4.18 -18.28 -13.37
CA ILE A 469 -3.90 -17.75 -14.69
C ILE A 469 -2.42 -17.88 -15.02
N ASN A 470 -2.11 -18.40 -16.21
CA ASN A 470 -0.78 -18.26 -16.79
C ASN A 470 -0.86 -17.16 -17.87
N PRO A 471 -0.33 -15.95 -17.58
CA PRO A 471 -0.49 -14.83 -18.50
C PRO A 471 0.37 -14.97 -19.78
N LEU A 472 1.33 -15.89 -19.81
CA LEU A 472 2.21 -16.13 -20.95
C LEU A 472 1.64 -17.19 -21.89
N THR A 473 1.11 -18.30 -21.37
CA THR A 473 0.44 -19.33 -22.18
C THR A 473 -0.99 -18.95 -22.56
N ARG A 474 -1.56 -17.95 -21.88
CA ARG A 474 -2.95 -17.46 -22.04
C ARG A 474 -4.01 -18.48 -21.60
N GLU A 475 -3.68 -19.24 -20.58
CA GLU A 475 -4.57 -20.22 -19.98
C GLU A 475 -5.10 -19.72 -18.65
N SER A 476 -6.31 -20.13 -18.31
CA SER A 476 -6.94 -19.81 -17.05
C SER A 476 -7.82 -20.96 -16.57
N ILE A 477 -7.78 -21.24 -15.28
CA ILE A 477 -8.58 -22.26 -14.61
C ILE A 477 -9.40 -21.56 -13.54
N GLY A 478 -10.74 -21.62 -13.66
CA GLY A 478 -11.64 -21.11 -12.64
C GLY A 478 -11.70 -22.06 -11.44
N LEU A 479 -11.77 -21.51 -10.23
CA LEU A 479 -11.99 -22.28 -9.00
C LEU A 479 -13.46 -22.11 -8.55
N PRO A 480 -13.99 -23.03 -7.72
CA PRO A 480 -15.33 -22.88 -7.17
C PRO A 480 -15.46 -21.61 -6.33
N ASP A 481 -16.66 -21.03 -6.32
CA ASP A 481 -16.96 -19.82 -5.55
C ASP A 481 -16.75 -20.06 -4.04
N MET A 482 -16.23 -19.04 -3.36
CA MET A 482 -15.98 -19.06 -1.92
C MET A 482 -16.23 -17.69 -1.31
N ASP A 483 -16.81 -17.68 -0.12
CA ASP A 483 -16.87 -16.46 0.70
C ASP A 483 -15.50 -16.20 1.34
N HIS A 484 -14.91 -15.05 1.06
CA HIS A 484 -13.61 -14.68 1.62
C HIS A 484 -13.72 -14.13 3.05
N ALA A 485 -12.98 -14.74 3.97
CA ALA A 485 -12.81 -14.22 5.33
C ALA A 485 -11.90 -12.98 5.38
N ILE A 486 -11.79 -12.36 6.56
CA ILE A 486 -11.03 -11.11 6.77
C ILE A 486 -9.53 -11.30 6.56
N PHE A 487 -9.02 -12.46 6.97
CA PHE A 487 -7.66 -12.90 6.70
C PHE A 487 -7.68 -14.12 5.81
N THR A 488 -6.85 -14.09 4.78
CA THR A 488 -6.68 -15.23 3.91
C THR A 488 -5.23 -15.30 3.45
N VAL A 489 -4.57 -16.40 3.76
CA VAL A 489 -3.27 -16.76 3.17
C VAL A 489 -3.49 -17.91 2.20
N MET A 490 -2.83 -17.85 1.04
CA MET A 490 -3.12 -18.76 -0.06
C MET A 490 -1.83 -19.19 -0.76
N SER A 491 -1.77 -20.45 -1.17
CA SER A 491 -0.75 -20.93 -2.09
C SER A 491 -1.23 -22.19 -2.82
N PHE A 492 -0.37 -22.76 -3.65
CA PHE A 492 -0.63 -24.04 -4.29
C PHE A 492 0.64 -24.87 -4.42
N SER A 493 0.48 -26.20 -4.48
CA SER A 493 1.59 -27.15 -4.35
C SER A 493 2.50 -27.24 -5.57
N SER A 494 1.94 -27.18 -6.78
CA SER A 494 2.63 -27.35 -8.07
C SER A 494 1.84 -26.71 -9.20
N SER A 495 2.32 -26.75 -10.45
CA SER A 495 1.51 -26.37 -11.62
C SER A 495 0.09 -26.97 -11.56
N PRO A 496 -0.97 -26.17 -11.77
CA PRO A 496 -2.35 -26.62 -11.68
C PRO A 496 -2.80 -27.49 -12.87
N THR A 497 -1.94 -27.68 -13.86
CA THR A 497 -2.15 -28.70 -14.91
C THR A 497 -1.83 -30.11 -14.40
N ASN A 498 -1.09 -30.25 -13.30
CA ASN A 498 -0.87 -31.52 -12.63
C ASN A 498 -2.08 -31.88 -11.75
N LEU A 499 -2.64 -33.08 -11.95
CA LEU A 499 -3.80 -33.59 -11.19
C LEU A 499 -3.54 -33.69 -9.68
N ASP A 500 -2.29 -33.87 -9.26
CA ASP A 500 -1.90 -33.89 -7.83
C ASP A 500 -1.73 -32.48 -7.22
N CYS A 501 -1.98 -31.42 -8.00
CA CYS A 501 -1.97 -30.06 -7.49
C CYS A 501 -3.04 -29.86 -6.41
N VAL A 502 -2.68 -29.12 -5.38
CA VAL A 502 -3.55 -28.71 -4.29
C VAL A 502 -3.42 -27.21 -4.13
N VAL A 503 -4.52 -26.48 -4.35
CA VAL A 503 -4.69 -25.10 -3.90
C VAL A 503 -5.06 -25.15 -2.43
N PHE A 504 -4.33 -24.39 -1.62
CA PHE A 504 -4.44 -24.39 -0.17
C PHE A 504 -4.70 -22.97 0.33
N ILE A 505 -5.81 -22.82 1.04
CA ILE A 505 -6.30 -21.55 1.57
C ILE A 505 -6.50 -21.72 3.07
N VAL A 506 -5.99 -20.76 3.84
CA VAL A 506 -6.30 -20.65 5.27
C VAL A 506 -7.00 -19.33 5.53
N GLN A 507 -8.20 -19.42 6.08
CA GLN A 507 -9.09 -18.32 6.40
C GLN A 507 -9.25 -18.15 7.91
N PHE A 508 -9.40 -16.91 8.37
CA PHE A 508 -9.70 -16.60 9.76
C PHE A 508 -10.80 -15.54 9.83
N ASP A 509 -11.79 -15.80 10.68
CA ASP A 509 -12.74 -14.78 11.15
C ASP A 509 -12.39 -14.41 12.60
N ASP A 510 -12.55 -13.14 12.98
CA ASP A 510 -12.20 -12.60 14.30
C ASP A 510 -12.97 -13.31 15.45
N PHE A 511 -14.05 -14.04 15.12
CA PHE A 511 -14.96 -14.66 16.09
C PHE A 511 -15.18 -16.18 15.90
N ASP A 512 -15.00 -16.73 14.69
CA ASP A 512 -15.49 -18.08 14.33
C ASP A 512 -14.40 -19.14 14.14
N GLY A 513 -13.12 -18.80 14.34
CA GLY A 513 -12.00 -19.75 14.28
C GLY A 513 -11.24 -19.74 12.95
N MET A 514 -10.50 -20.83 12.70
CA MET A 514 -9.67 -21.02 11.50
C MET A 514 -10.35 -22.00 10.56
N GLU A 515 -10.37 -21.69 9.27
CA GLU A 515 -10.83 -22.61 8.22
C GLU A 515 -9.68 -22.92 7.26
N ILE A 516 -9.50 -24.19 6.93
CA ILE A 516 -8.60 -24.65 5.88
C ILE A 516 -9.45 -25.18 4.74
N SER A 517 -9.23 -24.62 3.56
CA SER A 517 -9.92 -24.99 2.33
C SER A 517 -8.91 -25.45 1.29
N THR A 518 -9.14 -26.64 0.76
CA THR A 518 -8.29 -27.25 -0.28
C THR A 518 -9.08 -27.59 -1.52
N TRP A 519 -8.48 -27.37 -2.68
CA TRP A 519 -9.05 -27.74 -3.98
C TRP A 519 -7.99 -28.36 -4.87
N SER A 520 -8.39 -29.33 -5.69
CA SER A 520 -7.52 -29.99 -6.66
C SER A 520 -8.13 -29.90 -8.07
N PRO A 521 -7.31 -29.91 -9.13
CA PRO A 521 -7.81 -29.83 -10.50
C PRO A 521 -8.91 -30.85 -10.81
N GLY A 522 -10.02 -30.36 -11.37
CA GLY A 522 -11.17 -31.17 -11.73
C GLY A 522 -12.19 -31.39 -10.61
N ALA A 523 -11.96 -30.90 -9.39
CA ALA A 523 -12.96 -30.93 -8.33
C ALA A 523 -14.03 -29.83 -8.51
N ASP A 524 -15.30 -30.16 -8.26
CA ASP A 524 -16.42 -29.21 -8.36
C ASP A 524 -16.57 -28.32 -7.11
N GLU A 525 -16.09 -28.78 -5.95
CA GLU A 525 -16.26 -28.12 -4.66
C GLU A 525 -14.96 -28.06 -3.85
N TRP A 526 -14.92 -27.18 -2.85
CA TRP A 526 -13.82 -27.09 -1.88
C TRP A 526 -13.93 -28.18 -0.82
N SER A 527 -12.81 -28.81 -0.45
CA SER A 527 -12.72 -29.62 0.76
C SER A 527 -12.37 -28.71 1.93
N ILE A 528 -13.33 -28.50 2.84
CA ILE A 528 -13.24 -27.54 3.93
C ILE A 528 -13.07 -28.25 5.27
N MET A 529 -12.20 -27.71 6.14
CA MET A 529 -12.07 -28.11 7.54
C MET A 529 -12.02 -26.87 8.44
N SER A 530 -12.94 -26.82 9.40
CA SER A 530 -13.04 -25.72 10.36
C SER A 530 -12.47 -26.14 11.72
N PHE A 531 -11.79 -25.22 12.37
CA PHE A 531 -11.09 -25.42 13.64
C PHE A 531 -11.44 -24.29 14.61
N ASN A 532 -11.61 -24.64 15.87
CA ASN A 532 -11.76 -23.66 16.95
C ASN A 532 -10.49 -22.80 17.08
N ASN A 533 -10.58 -21.72 17.85
CA ASN A 533 -9.55 -20.68 17.98
C ASN A 533 -8.25 -21.12 18.73
N GLU A 534 -7.93 -22.41 18.72
CA GLU A 534 -6.78 -23.03 19.41
C GLU A 534 -5.45 -22.80 18.68
N PHE A 535 -5.49 -22.52 17.38
CA PHE A 535 -4.30 -22.43 16.53
C PHE A 535 -3.66 -21.04 16.49
N GLY A 536 -4.31 -20.03 17.08
CA GLY A 536 -3.86 -18.65 17.07
C GLY A 536 -3.87 -18.01 15.68
N LEU A 537 -3.35 -16.78 15.60
CA LEU A 537 -3.28 -16.01 14.37
C LEU A 537 -2.02 -16.33 13.57
N PHE A 538 -2.04 -16.05 12.27
CA PHE A 538 -0.94 -16.33 11.35
C PHE A 538 -0.24 -15.06 10.88
N VAL A 539 1.04 -15.21 10.56
CA VAL A 539 1.79 -14.16 9.86
C VAL A 539 1.19 -14.01 8.46
N PRO A 540 1.05 -12.78 7.95
CA PRO A 540 0.64 -12.53 6.57
C PRO A 540 1.79 -12.85 5.59
N CYS A 541 2.28 -14.08 5.64
CA CYS A 541 3.20 -14.67 4.68
C CYS A 541 2.54 -15.92 4.10
N ASN A 542 2.68 -16.13 2.79
CA ASN A 542 1.98 -17.25 2.16
C ASN A 542 2.55 -18.62 2.58
N PRO A 543 1.69 -19.66 2.64
CA PRO A 543 2.12 -21.01 2.98
C PRO A 543 3.11 -21.53 1.95
N VAL A 544 4.14 -22.23 2.41
CA VAL A 544 5.15 -22.83 1.53
C VAL A 544 4.92 -24.32 1.43
N PHE A 545 4.83 -24.84 0.21
CA PHE A 545 4.69 -26.28 -0.04
C PHE A 545 6.05 -26.93 -0.30
N THR A 546 6.40 -27.94 0.48
CA THR A 546 7.59 -28.76 0.26
C THR A 546 7.42 -30.14 0.87
N ARG A 547 8.02 -31.17 0.26
CA ARG A 547 7.96 -32.57 0.74
C ARG A 547 6.52 -33.03 1.07
N GLU A 548 5.59 -32.71 0.18
CA GLU A 548 4.17 -33.06 0.29
C GLU A 548 3.38 -32.36 1.41
N GLU A 549 3.92 -31.31 2.03
CA GLU A 549 3.28 -30.61 3.15
C GLU A 549 3.30 -29.09 2.98
N PHE A 550 2.29 -28.41 3.51
CA PHE A 550 2.22 -26.95 3.60
C PHE A 550 2.72 -26.46 4.96
N TYR A 551 3.58 -25.46 4.95
CA TYR A 551 4.20 -24.85 6.12
C TYR A 551 3.70 -23.40 6.26
N CYS A 552 3.11 -23.07 7.41
CA CYS A 552 2.54 -21.75 7.70
C CYS A 552 3.13 -21.18 8.99
N TYR A 553 3.63 -19.94 8.96
CA TYR A 553 4.07 -19.26 10.18
C TYR A 553 2.89 -18.72 10.98
N LYS A 554 2.88 -19.05 12.27
CA LYS A 554 1.98 -18.46 13.25
C LYS A 554 2.57 -17.16 13.82
N LEU A 555 1.72 -16.25 14.31
CA LEU A 555 2.15 -15.01 14.95
C LEU A 555 2.98 -15.25 16.23
N ASN A 556 2.77 -16.38 16.92
CA ASN A 556 3.55 -16.76 18.10
C ASN A 556 4.97 -17.26 17.76
N GLY A 557 5.34 -17.32 16.47
CA GLY A 557 6.64 -17.77 16.00
C GLY A 557 6.72 -19.25 15.63
N GLU A 558 5.70 -20.05 15.91
CA GLU A 558 5.67 -21.48 15.55
C GLU A 558 5.29 -21.71 14.09
N ILE A 559 5.48 -22.95 13.62
CA ILE A 559 5.11 -23.36 12.26
C ILE A 559 4.01 -24.42 12.33
N LEU A 560 2.87 -24.13 11.71
CA LEU A 560 1.85 -25.14 11.42
C LEU A 560 2.26 -25.90 10.15
N VAL A 561 2.20 -27.22 10.21
CA VAL A 561 2.40 -28.12 9.08
C VAL A 561 1.10 -28.82 8.78
N TYR A 562 0.68 -28.77 7.52
CA TYR A 562 -0.54 -29.41 7.03
C TYR A 562 -0.21 -30.39 5.90
N ASN A 563 -0.66 -31.63 6.04
CA ASN A 563 -0.55 -32.64 5.00
C ASN A 563 -1.89 -32.76 4.26
N PRO A 564 -1.98 -32.34 2.99
CA PRO A 564 -3.24 -32.33 2.24
C PRO A 564 -3.75 -33.74 1.92
N LYS A 565 -2.87 -34.72 1.72
CA LYS A 565 -3.25 -36.11 1.41
C LYS A 565 -3.87 -36.81 2.63
N LYS A 566 -3.25 -36.63 3.80
CA LYS A 566 -3.69 -37.24 5.07
C LYS A 566 -4.77 -36.42 5.78
N LYS A 567 -4.95 -35.14 5.39
CA LYS A 567 -5.78 -34.15 6.09
C LYS A 567 -5.42 -34.02 7.57
N THR A 568 -4.13 -34.15 7.88
CA THR A 568 -3.60 -34.05 9.24
C THR A 568 -2.78 -32.78 9.38
N MET A 569 -2.78 -32.20 10.58
CA MET A 569 -1.94 -31.07 10.92
C MET A 569 -1.14 -31.33 12.18
N GLN A 570 0.01 -30.67 12.27
CA GLN A 570 0.83 -30.64 13.47
C GLN A 570 1.49 -29.27 13.61
N THR A 571 1.77 -28.87 14.85
CA THR A 571 2.59 -27.69 15.11
C THR A 571 4.00 -28.15 15.40
N LEU A 572 4.97 -27.61 14.67
CA LEU A 572 6.38 -27.80 15.00
C LEU A 572 6.71 -26.89 16.18
N ALA A 573 7.26 -27.46 17.25
CA ALA A 573 7.74 -26.74 18.43
C ALA A 573 9.07 -25.98 18.14
N ILE A 574 9.15 -25.32 16.98
CA ILE A 574 10.25 -24.48 16.55
C ILE A 574 9.78 -23.05 16.66
N LYS A 575 10.44 -22.24 17.48
CA LYS A 575 10.17 -20.80 17.53
C LYS A 575 10.93 -20.07 16.44
N ALA A 576 10.33 -18.99 15.94
CA ALA A 576 11.00 -18.07 15.04
C ALA A 576 12.29 -17.53 15.68
N PRO A 577 13.35 -17.30 14.87
CA PRO A 577 14.64 -16.82 15.37
C PRO A 577 14.58 -15.37 15.88
N ILE A 578 13.52 -14.65 15.51
CA ILE A 578 13.24 -13.28 15.93
C ILE A 578 11.78 -13.24 16.38
N GLU A 579 11.49 -12.49 17.45
CA GLU A 579 10.12 -12.23 17.89
C GLU A 579 9.32 -11.59 16.75
N ILE A 580 8.35 -12.32 16.22
CA ILE A 580 7.52 -11.88 15.10
C ILE A 580 6.63 -10.70 15.49
N THR A 581 6.24 -10.67 16.77
CA THR A 581 5.41 -9.64 17.35
C THR A 581 6.21 -8.79 18.32
N GLU A 582 6.32 -7.49 18.04
CA GLU A 582 6.87 -6.54 19.01
C GLU A 582 5.72 -5.88 19.75
N PRO A 583 5.64 -6.00 21.09
CA PRO A 583 4.57 -5.37 21.85
C PRO A 583 4.74 -3.86 21.76
N ILE A 584 3.64 -3.22 21.41
CA ILE A 584 3.54 -1.78 21.45
C ILE A 584 2.52 -1.38 22.50
N GLU A 585 3.03 -0.80 23.57
CA GLU A 585 2.21 -0.06 24.53
C GLU A 585 1.43 1.04 23.82
N MET A 586 0.11 0.87 23.82
CA MET A 586 -0.91 1.82 23.45
C MET A 586 -1.68 2.29 24.69
N GLU A 587 -2.49 3.32 24.53
CA GLU A 587 -3.32 3.89 25.60
C GLU A 587 -4.46 2.94 26.05
N GLU A 588 -4.91 2.02 25.19
CA GLU A 588 -5.99 1.06 25.47
C GLU A 588 -5.47 -0.37 25.78
N GLY A 589 -4.14 -0.55 25.89
CA GLY A 589 -3.49 -1.85 26.11
C GLY A 589 -2.23 -2.04 25.26
N PHE A 590 -1.83 -3.28 25.01
CA PHE A 590 -0.73 -3.59 24.10
C PHE A 590 -1.27 -3.99 22.73
N VAL A 591 -0.71 -3.45 21.65
CA VAL A 591 -0.92 -3.94 20.28
C VAL A 591 0.41 -4.47 19.77
N SER A 592 0.42 -5.64 19.16
CA SER A 592 1.64 -6.24 18.62
C SER A 592 1.90 -5.77 17.18
N ARG A 593 3.06 -5.16 16.93
CA ARG A 593 3.57 -4.95 15.56
C ARG A 593 4.03 -6.28 15.00
N ILE A 594 3.58 -6.61 13.79
CA ILE A 594 4.08 -7.78 13.06
C ILE A 594 5.32 -7.36 12.25
N ILE A 595 6.44 -8.01 12.51
CA ILE A 595 7.68 -7.87 11.73
C ILE A 595 7.45 -8.51 10.35
N GLN A 596 7.93 -7.87 9.27
CA GLN A 596 7.85 -8.45 7.94
C GLN A 596 8.66 -9.74 7.91
N CYS A 597 8.00 -10.84 7.50
CA CYS A 597 8.55 -12.18 7.47
C CYS A 597 8.19 -12.82 6.13
N HIS A 598 9.16 -13.48 5.50
CA HIS A 598 9.00 -14.16 4.23
C HIS A 598 9.54 -15.58 4.35
N LEU A 599 8.67 -16.57 4.38
CA LEU A 599 9.04 -17.98 4.30
C LEU A 599 9.16 -18.40 2.83
N MET A 600 10.18 -19.20 2.51
CA MET A 600 10.39 -19.73 1.17
C MET A 600 11.10 -21.09 1.24
N GLU A 601 10.96 -21.86 0.16
CA GLU A 601 11.66 -23.13 -0.02
C GLU A 601 12.77 -22.98 -1.06
N THR A 602 13.90 -23.67 -0.84
CA THR A 602 14.94 -23.85 -1.85
C THR A 602 15.61 -25.20 -1.67
N ARG A 603 15.66 -26.01 -2.73
CA ARG A 603 16.33 -27.33 -2.75
C ARG A 603 15.91 -28.25 -1.59
N GLY A 604 14.64 -28.18 -1.17
CA GLY A 604 14.08 -28.95 -0.08
C GLY A 604 14.35 -28.42 1.33
N ASP A 605 15.02 -27.27 1.45
CA ASP A 605 15.28 -26.54 2.70
C ASP A 605 14.30 -25.36 2.86
N LEU A 606 14.01 -24.98 4.11
CA LEU A 606 13.25 -23.76 4.41
C LEU A 606 14.18 -22.63 4.80
N LEU A 607 13.94 -21.47 4.19
CA LEU A 607 14.56 -20.21 4.54
C LEU A 607 13.48 -19.21 4.95
N THR A 608 13.85 -18.32 5.87
CA THR A 608 13.01 -17.19 6.24
C THR A 608 13.82 -15.90 6.20
N VAL A 609 13.21 -14.82 5.75
CA VAL A 609 13.80 -13.48 5.77
C VAL A 609 12.96 -12.56 6.65
N PHE A 610 13.61 -11.89 7.59
CA PHE A 610 12.98 -10.92 8.49
C PHE A 610 13.42 -9.49 8.19
N ARG A 611 12.48 -8.55 8.30
CA ARG A 611 12.72 -7.11 8.23
C ARG A 611 11.90 -6.37 9.30
N LYS A 612 12.59 -5.77 10.27
CA LYS A 612 11.95 -5.02 11.38
C LYS A 612 11.41 -3.65 10.94
N SER A 613 12.14 -2.95 10.08
CA SER A 613 11.71 -1.68 9.50
C SER A 613 12.41 -1.43 8.16
N SER A 614 12.01 -0.38 7.46
CA SER A 614 12.61 -0.04 6.17
C SER A 614 14.11 0.26 6.24
N LYS A 615 14.64 0.78 7.36
CA LYS A 615 16.08 1.03 7.56
C LYS A 615 16.86 -0.20 7.98
N ASP A 616 16.17 -1.15 8.60
CA ASP A 616 16.86 -2.26 9.25
C ASP A 616 17.43 -3.21 8.20
N PRO A 617 18.59 -3.83 8.48
CA PRO A 617 19.15 -4.85 7.62
C PRO A 617 18.18 -6.03 7.47
N LEU A 618 18.20 -6.66 6.30
CA LEU A 618 17.50 -7.92 6.09
C LEU A 618 18.32 -9.05 6.69
N ARG A 619 17.67 -9.90 7.49
CA ARG A 619 18.30 -11.07 8.13
C ARG A 619 17.69 -12.35 7.57
N ILE A 620 18.54 -13.27 7.13
CA ILE A 620 18.14 -14.55 6.56
C ILE A 620 18.45 -15.66 7.55
N PHE A 621 17.52 -16.59 7.72
CA PHE A 621 17.73 -17.79 8.51
C PHE A 621 17.38 -19.03 7.71
N LYS A 622 18.14 -20.10 7.93
CA LYS A 622 17.91 -21.43 7.38
C LYS A 622 17.48 -22.37 8.51
N LEU A 623 16.48 -23.21 8.25
CA LEU A 623 16.06 -24.21 9.21
C LEU A 623 16.96 -25.44 9.13
N ASP A 624 17.67 -25.74 10.23
CA ASP A 624 18.22 -27.06 10.45
C ASP A 624 17.09 -27.99 10.88
N ARG A 625 16.72 -28.92 9.99
CA ARG A 625 15.62 -29.86 10.26
C ARG A 625 16.01 -31.04 11.15
N LEU A 626 17.29 -31.35 11.29
CA LEU A 626 17.72 -32.42 12.18
C LEU A 626 17.59 -31.97 13.64
N ASN A 627 18.03 -30.74 13.91
CA ASN A 627 17.99 -30.16 15.24
C ASN A 627 16.73 -29.33 15.51
N MET A 628 15.95 -29.02 14.46
CA MET A 628 14.74 -28.19 14.53
C MET A 628 15.03 -26.79 15.08
N VAL A 629 16.12 -26.18 14.60
CA VAL A 629 16.61 -24.85 15.02
C VAL A 629 16.91 -23.99 13.80
N TRP A 630 16.63 -22.68 13.91
CA TRP A 630 17.00 -21.69 12.90
C TRP A 630 18.45 -21.22 13.09
N SER A 631 19.23 -21.22 12.01
CA SER A 631 20.57 -20.64 11.96
C SER A 631 20.59 -19.43 11.03
N GLU A 632 21.22 -18.34 11.48
CA GLU A 632 21.41 -17.16 10.65
C GLU A 632 22.41 -17.43 9.52
N VAL A 633 22.16 -16.84 8.35
CA VAL A 633 22.97 -17.03 7.15
C VAL A 633 23.35 -15.65 6.61
N ASP A 634 24.65 -15.35 6.65
CA ASP A 634 25.21 -14.10 6.11
C ASP A 634 25.58 -14.22 4.62
N ASP A 635 25.74 -15.45 4.12
CA ASP A 635 26.10 -15.77 2.74
C ASP A 635 25.22 -16.92 2.22
N VAL A 636 24.36 -16.61 1.24
CA VAL A 636 23.50 -17.59 0.56
C VAL A 636 24.14 -18.15 -0.71
N GLY A 637 25.42 -17.84 -0.92
CA GLY A 637 26.25 -18.29 -2.02
C GLY A 637 25.75 -17.76 -3.36
N ASN A 638 25.52 -18.68 -4.30
CA ASN A 638 25.07 -18.33 -5.64
C ASN A 638 23.57 -18.03 -5.74
N LEU A 639 22.86 -17.95 -4.61
CA LEU A 639 21.42 -17.66 -4.61
C LEU A 639 21.16 -16.16 -4.77
N THR A 640 20.09 -15.87 -5.49
CA THR A 640 19.41 -14.58 -5.55
C THR A 640 18.03 -14.77 -4.97
N VAL A 641 17.65 -13.90 -4.02
CA VAL A 641 16.37 -13.95 -3.33
C VAL A 641 15.46 -12.86 -3.91
N PHE A 642 14.17 -13.14 -4.04
CA PHE A 642 13.15 -12.21 -4.52
C PHE A 642 12.03 -12.16 -3.48
N LEU A 643 11.73 -10.99 -2.92
CA LEU A 643 10.80 -10.84 -1.80
C LEU A 643 9.59 -9.97 -2.17
N ASN A 644 8.41 -10.51 -1.86
CA ASN A 644 7.14 -9.81 -1.82
C ASN A 644 6.24 -10.48 -0.77
N HIS A 645 5.27 -9.77 -0.21
CA HIS A 645 4.35 -10.34 0.79
C HIS A 645 3.45 -11.46 0.22
N LYS A 646 3.29 -11.51 -1.11
CA LYS A 646 2.51 -12.52 -1.85
C LYS A 646 3.36 -13.67 -2.39
N THR A 647 4.63 -13.45 -2.71
CA THR A 647 5.48 -14.55 -3.19
C THR A 647 6.93 -14.22 -2.95
N SER A 648 7.68 -15.21 -2.46
CA SER A 648 9.12 -15.12 -2.28
C SER A 648 9.81 -16.31 -2.94
N PHE A 649 10.92 -16.06 -3.63
CA PHE A 649 11.72 -17.06 -4.32
C PHE A 649 13.18 -16.98 -3.89
N ALA A 650 13.87 -18.12 -3.92
CA ALA A 650 15.33 -18.18 -3.90
C ALA A 650 15.79 -19.04 -5.07
N LYS A 651 16.51 -18.43 -6.02
CA LYS A 651 16.98 -19.10 -7.25
C LYS A 651 18.49 -18.99 -7.37
N SER A 652 19.15 -20.06 -7.80
CA SER A 652 20.57 -20.00 -8.14
C SER A 652 20.79 -19.15 -9.38
N CYS A 653 21.67 -18.16 -9.26
CA CYS A 653 22.12 -17.33 -10.37
C CYS A 653 23.53 -17.73 -10.80
N LEU A 654 23.72 -17.83 -12.12
CA LEU A 654 25.04 -18.06 -12.70
C LEU A 654 25.85 -16.76 -12.80
N GLU A 655 25.17 -15.61 -12.82
CA GLU A 655 25.83 -14.31 -12.89
C GLU A 655 26.30 -13.89 -11.50
N LYS A 656 27.62 -13.80 -11.31
CA LYS A 656 28.22 -13.42 -10.02
C LYS A 656 27.70 -12.11 -9.46
N ARG A 657 27.32 -11.17 -10.32
CA ARG A 657 26.74 -9.87 -9.92
C ARG A 657 25.40 -9.98 -9.19
N CYS A 658 24.75 -11.15 -9.21
CA CYS A 658 23.47 -11.38 -8.54
C CYS A 658 23.60 -12.32 -7.32
N HIS A 659 24.80 -12.80 -7.02
CA HIS A 659 25.07 -13.58 -5.81
C HIS A 659 24.82 -12.71 -4.58
N ASN A 660 24.28 -13.31 -3.52
CA ASN A 660 24.03 -12.61 -2.26
C ASN A 660 23.18 -11.33 -2.37
N LEU A 661 22.32 -11.27 -3.41
CA LEU A 661 21.37 -10.19 -3.61
C LEU A 661 19.95 -10.62 -3.28
N ILE A 662 19.23 -9.69 -2.66
CA ILE A 662 17.80 -9.79 -2.39
C ILE A 662 17.08 -8.68 -3.16
N TYR A 663 16.25 -9.02 -4.14
CA TYR A 663 15.38 -8.07 -4.81
C TYR A 663 14.07 -7.90 -4.05
N LEU A 664 13.67 -6.66 -3.82
CA LEU A 664 12.37 -6.28 -3.25
C LEU A 664 11.41 -5.92 -4.39
N SER A 665 10.16 -5.57 -4.08
CA SER A 665 9.14 -5.21 -5.08
C SER A 665 8.99 -3.69 -5.33
N GLY A 666 9.87 -2.87 -4.76
CA GLY A 666 9.87 -1.41 -4.96
C GLY A 666 10.82 -0.97 -6.09
N PHE A 667 10.43 0.04 -6.84
CA PHE A 667 11.24 0.69 -7.86
C PHE A 667 12.00 1.89 -7.29
N ALA A 668 13.26 1.96 -7.67
CA ALA A 668 14.20 3.02 -7.31
C ALA A 668 14.09 4.25 -8.23
N ASP A 669 13.52 4.07 -9.42
CA ASP A 669 13.37 5.15 -10.40
C ASP A 669 11.90 5.46 -10.70
N GLU A 670 11.66 6.67 -11.21
CA GLU A 670 10.32 7.12 -11.58
C GLU A 670 9.72 6.36 -12.77
N HIS A 671 10.56 5.69 -13.56
CA HIS A 671 10.19 4.96 -14.76
C HIS A 671 9.87 3.48 -14.50
N CYS A 672 9.91 3.05 -13.23
CA CYS A 672 9.71 1.69 -12.79
C CYS A 672 10.61 0.66 -13.50
N LYS A 673 11.88 1.00 -13.78
CA LYS A 673 12.85 0.10 -14.47
C LYS A 673 13.86 -0.54 -13.53
N SER A 674 14.31 0.18 -12.52
CA SER A 674 15.29 -0.27 -11.54
C SER A 674 14.59 -0.76 -10.29
N ILE A 675 14.74 -2.05 -9.98
CA ILE A 675 14.17 -2.68 -8.79
C ILE A 675 15.14 -2.53 -7.62
N THR A 676 14.61 -2.21 -6.45
CA THR A 676 15.38 -2.10 -5.21
C THR A 676 15.97 -3.46 -4.85
N SER A 677 17.27 -3.48 -4.60
CA SER A 677 17.96 -4.66 -4.11
C SER A 677 18.63 -4.41 -2.76
N TYR A 678 18.98 -5.48 -2.08
CA TYR A 678 19.77 -5.49 -0.87
C TYR A 678 20.92 -6.47 -1.05
N SER A 679 22.14 -6.03 -0.76
CA SER A 679 23.32 -6.88 -0.80
C SER A 679 23.65 -7.35 0.61
N LEU A 680 23.68 -8.67 0.80
CA LEU A 680 24.10 -9.29 2.06
C LEU A 680 25.59 -9.03 2.32
N GLU A 681 26.42 -9.05 1.28
CA GLU A 681 27.87 -8.81 1.38
C GLU A 681 28.21 -7.42 1.92
N THR A 682 27.47 -6.40 1.48
CA THR A 682 27.73 -5.00 1.89
C THR A 682 26.79 -4.52 2.99
N ASN A 683 25.76 -5.31 3.32
CA ASN A 683 24.70 -4.99 4.28
C ASN A 683 23.98 -3.66 3.94
N LYS A 684 23.73 -3.42 2.65
CA LYS A 684 23.19 -2.15 2.12
C LYS A 684 22.09 -2.35 1.09
N TYR A 685 21.15 -1.40 1.09
CA TYR A 685 20.17 -1.25 0.03
C TYR A 685 20.78 -0.57 -1.20
N TYR A 686 20.30 -0.94 -2.38
CA TYR A 686 20.70 -0.37 -3.65
C TYR A 686 19.46 0.03 -4.47
N PRO A 687 19.34 1.32 -4.82
CA PRO A 687 20.14 2.43 -4.29
C PRO A 687 19.96 2.61 -2.77
N VAL A 688 20.90 3.33 -2.14
CA VAL A 688 21.04 3.43 -0.67
C VAL A 688 19.82 4.04 0.01
N ASP A 689 19.07 4.88 -0.70
CA ASP A 689 17.93 5.59 -0.15
C ASP A 689 16.62 4.90 -0.55
N CYS A 690 16.21 3.87 0.21
CA CYS A 690 14.97 3.13 -0.08
C CYS A 690 13.67 3.92 0.18
N TYR A 691 13.79 5.17 0.61
CA TYR A 691 12.69 6.10 0.80
C TYR A 691 12.25 6.68 -0.54
N HIS A 692 10.96 6.97 -0.68
CA HIS A 692 10.36 7.43 -1.93
C HIS A 692 10.35 6.42 -3.09
N HIS A 693 10.92 5.23 -2.87
CA HIS A 693 10.81 4.13 -3.83
C HIS A 693 9.32 3.83 -4.10
N LYS A 694 8.97 3.76 -5.38
CA LYS A 694 7.61 3.49 -5.84
C LYS A 694 7.38 1.99 -5.88
N GLN A 695 6.47 1.46 -5.08
CA GLN A 695 6.04 0.08 -5.16
C GLN A 695 4.67 -0.01 -5.85
N PRO A 696 4.47 -0.87 -6.85
CA PRO A 696 3.13 -1.11 -7.38
C PRO A 696 2.26 -1.77 -6.32
N MET A 697 1.03 -1.29 -6.16
CA MET A 697 0.11 -1.79 -5.14
C MET A 697 -0.25 -3.26 -5.35
N ASN A 698 -0.49 -3.67 -6.60
CA ASN A 698 -0.77 -5.05 -6.96
C ASN A 698 0.37 -5.64 -7.78
N CYS A 699 1.46 -5.99 -7.10
CA CYS A 699 2.61 -6.69 -7.68
C CYS A 699 2.86 -8.05 -7.03
N ILE A 700 3.45 -8.96 -7.78
CA ILE A 700 3.88 -10.29 -7.34
C ILE A 700 5.12 -10.70 -8.15
N TRP A 701 6.03 -11.45 -7.54
CA TRP A 701 7.09 -12.12 -8.31
C TRP A 701 6.48 -13.30 -9.05
N ILE A 702 6.91 -13.58 -10.27
CA ILE A 702 6.53 -14.78 -11.05
C ILE A 702 7.78 -15.33 -11.71
N GLU A 703 7.97 -16.65 -11.72
CA GLU A 703 8.96 -17.30 -12.59
C GLU A 703 8.28 -17.58 -13.95
N PRO A 704 8.63 -16.86 -15.02
CA PRO A 704 8.01 -17.06 -16.33
C PRO A 704 8.12 -18.50 -16.83
N SER A 705 7.00 -19.17 -17.08
CA SER A 705 6.99 -20.47 -17.76
C SER A 705 6.15 -20.42 -19.02
N LEU A 706 6.69 -20.98 -20.11
CA LEU A 706 6.01 -21.16 -21.39
C LEU A 706 5.67 -22.63 -21.69
N THR A 707 6.05 -23.51 -20.78
CA THR A 707 5.83 -24.95 -20.85
C THR A 707 5.18 -25.39 -19.55
N ASP A 708 4.14 -26.21 -19.62
CA ASP A 708 3.64 -26.94 -18.46
C ASP A 708 4.46 -28.20 -18.18
#